data_AF-A0A8T2QTF4-F1
#
_entry.id   AF-A0A8T2QTF4-F1
#
_cell.length_a   1.000
_cell.length_b   1.000
_cell.length_c   1.000
_cell.angle_alpha   90.00
_cell.angle_beta   90.00
_cell.angle_gamma   90.00
#
_symmetry.space_group_name_H-M   'P 1'
#
loop_
_entity.id
_entity.type
_entity.pdbx_description
1 polymer ?
#
loop_
_entity_poly.entity_id
_entity_poly.type
_entity_poly.pdbx_seq_one_letter_code
_entity_poly.pdbx_strand_id
1 'polypeptide(L)'
;MQNSIPDGFPSTNDQEKLLADALALVQHHAFYMHRALDNNNLQDALKFSAQMLGELRTSKLSPQKYYELYMKTFDELRMLEVFFKEETKRGCTNAYLYEEVQHAGNVLPRLYLLCTVGSVYIRSKEAPAKEVLKDLVEMCRGIQHPVRGLFLRSYLSQISKDKLTDAASEFEGCGGTVVDAVEFVLQNFTEMNKLWVRMQHQGPAKEKEKREKERSELRDLVGKNLHVLSQLEGVDLDMYRDIVLPRVLEQVVNCKDELAQYYLMDCIIQVFPDEYHLQTLDTLLGACSQLQPSVDVKTVMSQLMDRLSVYAASAPEVLAEFSQVEAFSKLSEAVIKVIEVQQDMPLVGAVCLHVALLTFTLRVHADRLDYVDQVLGACVKKLNGVGKVNDSKATKQIITLLSAPLEKYNNVVTVLNLTNYPKIMEHLDYGTNKIMAVVIIQSIMKNGTFIMEADKVEALFQLLKELVQDSDGSPTLDELDEEDFMEEQNLVARLVQMLTNEDNDEMFKILITAKKHFQKGGSKRLGYSLPPLVFSALKLVRRLQEQDKNNEVDKVTFSPQEQGSSTEADEANISPQKVFQFLLQTVDSLSAVPAPELALRLYLQCAEAANDCDLEPIAYEFFTQAFVTYEEEISDSKAQVTSIHLIVGTLQRMHVFGVENRDTLTHKATGYSAKLLKKPDQCRAVYVCSHLFWIEDEGGVQDGERVLLCLKRALRIANAAQQMASVTKGSGGPVTLFVEILNKYLYYFEHGNQHITNAVIQGLIELIVTEMQSENTTQDPTVDAFFASTLRYIRFQKQKGDGVAERYAAIEV
;
A
#
# COMPACT_ATOMS: atom_id res chain seq x y z
N MET A 1 -62.38 3.70 -33.13
CA MET A 1 -62.80 3.75 -31.71
C MET A 1 -63.30 2.37 -31.30
N GLN A 2 -62.48 1.63 -30.56
CA GLN A 2 -62.88 0.51 -29.71
C GLN A 2 -61.99 0.61 -28.46
N ASN A 3 -62.63 0.67 -27.30
CA ASN A 3 -62.03 0.96 -26.01
C ASN A 3 -60.91 -0.03 -25.66
N SER A 4 -59.68 0.45 -25.60
CA SER A 4 -58.54 -0.22 -24.99
C SER A 4 -58.67 -0.13 -23.47
N ILE A 5 -59.09 -1.24 -22.86
CA ILE A 5 -59.01 -1.54 -21.43
C ILE A 5 -57.52 -1.46 -21.01
N PRO A 6 -57.18 -0.91 -19.83
CA PRO A 6 -55.82 -0.92 -19.33
C PRO A 6 -55.49 -2.33 -18.82
N ASP A 7 -55.10 -3.23 -19.72
CA ASP A 7 -54.62 -4.57 -19.33
C ASP A 7 -53.27 -4.40 -18.60
N GLY A 8 -53.26 -4.82 -17.32
CA GLY A 8 -52.03 -4.98 -16.55
C GLY A 8 -51.08 -5.93 -17.28
N PHE A 9 -49.78 -5.59 -17.27
CA PHE A 9 -48.75 -6.42 -17.87
C PHE A 9 -48.79 -7.86 -17.31
N PRO A 10 -48.58 -8.89 -18.16
CA PRO A 10 -48.57 -10.28 -17.74
C PRO A 10 -47.51 -10.55 -16.66
N SER A 11 -47.83 -11.41 -15.70
CA SER A 11 -46.87 -11.89 -14.70
C SER A 11 -45.72 -12.67 -15.37
N THR A 12 -44.58 -12.86 -14.69
CA THR A 12 -43.42 -13.60 -15.25
C THR A 12 -43.83 -14.99 -15.78
N ASN A 13 -44.73 -15.69 -15.09
CA ASN A 13 -45.27 -16.98 -15.53
C ASN A 13 -46.15 -16.89 -16.78
N ASP A 14 -46.86 -15.77 -16.96
CA ASP A 14 -47.68 -15.55 -18.16
C ASP A 14 -46.81 -15.19 -19.38
N GLN A 15 -45.68 -14.51 -19.16
CA GLN A 15 -44.70 -14.24 -20.21
C GLN A 15 -44.00 -15.51 -20.71
N GLU A 16 -43.71 -16.47 -19.82
CA GLU A 16 -43.12 -17.76 -20.22
C GLU A 16 -44.09 -18.60 -21.04
N LYS A 17 -45.38 -18.62 -20.69
CA LYS A 17 -46.40 -19.31 -21.50
C LYS A 17 -46.54 -18.67 -22.87
N LEU A 18 -46.62 -17.34 -22.93
CA LEU A 18 -46.69 -16.61 -24.20
C LEU A 18 -45.46 -16.86 -25.09
N LEU A 19 -44.27 -16.99 -24.49
CA LEU A 19 -43.07 -17.35 -25.23
C LEU A 19 -43.14 -18.80 -25.74
N ALA A 20 -43.54 -19.75 -24.89
CA ALA A 20 -43.64 -21.16 -25.27
C ALA A 20 -44.63 -21.35 -26.43
N ASP A 21 -45.77 -20.66 -26.39
CA ASP A 21 -46.77 -20.67 -27.46
C ASP A 21 -46.19 -20.09 -28.76
N ALA A 22 -45.51 -18.94 -28.68
CA ALA A 22 -44.86 -18.32 -29.84
C ALA A 22 -43.76 -19.20 -30.44
N LEU A 23 -42.95 -19.85 -29.60
CA LEU A 23 -41.90 -20.78 -30.04
C LEU A 23 -42.47 -22.03 -30.69
N ALA A 24 -43.56 -22.58 -30.15
CA ALA A 24 -44.25 -23.72 -30.74
C ALA A 24 -44.82 -23.38 -32.13
N LEU A 25 -45.39 -22.17 -32.29
CA LEU A 25 -45.86 -21.68 -33.59
C LEU A 25 -44.71 -21.47 -34.58
N VAL A 26 -43.60 -20.88 -34.14
CA VAL A 26 -42.39 -20.73 -34.98
C VAL A 26 -41.89 -22.09 -35.45
N GLN A 27 -41.77 -23.08 -34.56
CA GLN A 27 -41.34 -24.43 -34.94
C GLN A 27 -42.33 -25.11 -35.88
N HIS A 28 -43.62 -24.95 -35.65
CA HIS A 28 -44.67 -25.48 -36.52
C HIS A 28 -44.55 -24.88 -37.93
N HIS A 29 -44.46 -23.56 -38.05
CA HIS A 29 -44.30 -22.89 -39.35
C HIS A 29 -42.93 -23.19 -40.00
N ALA A 30 -41.85 -23.30 -39.23
CA ALA A 30 -40.54 -23.70 -39.72
C ALA A 30 -40.56 -25.13 -40.30
N PHE A 31 -41.26 -26.08 -39.68
CA PHE A 31 -41.41 -27.42 -40.21
C PHE A 31 -42.09 -27.44 -41.58
N TYR A 32 -43.19 -26.70 -41.75
CA TYR A 32 -43.85 -26.58 -43.05
C TYR A 32 -43.02 -25.79 -44.07
N MET A 33 -42.25 -24.81 -43.62
CA MET A 33 -41.26 -24.10 -44.44
C MET A 33 -40.23 -25.09 -44.98
N HIS A 34 -39.54 -25.85 -44.12
CA HIS A 34 -38.55 -26.85 -44.55
C HIS A 34 -39.13 -27.86 -45.54
N ARG A 35 -40.34 -28.37 -45.28
CA ARG A 35 -41.01 -29.25 -46.22
C ARG A 35 -41.30 -28.58 -47.56
N ALA A 36 -41.61 -27.29 -47.59
CA ALA A 36 -41.79 -26.53 -48.82
C ALA A 36 -40.45 -26.28 -49.55
N LEU A 37 -39.36 -26.05 -48.79
CA LEU A 37 -38.00 -25.93 -49.33
C LEU A 37 -37.55 -27.24 -50.01
N ASP A 38 -37.75 -28.39 -49.35
CA ASP A 38 -37.42 -29.71 -49.91
C ASP A 38 -38.21 -30.02 -51.19
N ASN A 39 -39.46 -29.57 -51.25
CA ASN A 39 -40.32 -29.73 -52.43
C ASN A 39 -40.10 -28.64 -53.50
N ASN A 40 -39.16 -27.71 -53.29
CA ASN A 40 -38.85 -26.56 -54.15
C ASN A 40 -40.08 -25.67 -54.45
N ASN A 41 -41.03 -25.57 -53.53
CA ASN A 41 -42.19 -24.69 -53.69
C ASN A 41 -41.91 -23.33 -53.04
N LEU A 42 -41.43 -22.38 -53.86
CA LEU A 42 -41.11 -21.02 -53.44
C LEU A 42 -42.30 -20.28 -52.80
N GLN A 43 -43.51 -20.39 -53.38
CA GLN A 43 -44.68 -19.64 -52.89
C GLN A 43 -45.10 -20.11 -51.48
N ASP A 44 -45.11 -21.43 -51.27
CA ASP A 44 -45.43 -21.99 -49.96
C ASP A 44 -44.32 -21.69 -48.94
N ALA A 45 -43.05 -21.75 -49.34
CA ALA A 45 -41.92 -21.38 -48.49
C ALA A 45 -42.00 -19.90 -48.04
N LEU A 46 -42.32 -18.98 -48.96
CA LEU A 46 -42.52 -17.56 -48.66
C LEU A 46 -43.75 -17.33 -47.76
N LYS A 47 -44.83 -18.09 -47.96
CA LYS A 47 -46.03 -18.00 -47.12
C LYS A 47 -45.77 -18.47 -45.70
N PHE A 48 -45.13 -19.62 -45.51
CA PHE A 48 -44.83 -20.16 -44.18
C PHE A 48 -43.74 -19.34 -43.47
N SER A 49 -42.73 -18.84 -44.18
CA SER A 49 -41.75 -17.91 -43.60
C SER A 49 -42.39 -16.58 -43.20
N ALA A 50 -43.31 -16.02 -43.99
CA ALA A 50 -44.03 -14.81 -43.63
C ALA A 50 -44.96 -15.00 -42.40
N GLN A 51 -45.55 -16.19 -42.25
CA GLN A 51 -46.34 -16.56 -41.06
C GLN A 51 -45.45 -16.72 -39.82
N MET A 52 -44.32 -17.41 -39.95
CA MET A 52 -43.31 -17.55 -38.89
C MET A 52 -42.84 -16.18 -38.39
N LEU A 53 -42.48 -15.28 -39.31
CA LEU A 53 -42.08 -13.90 -39.00
C LEU A 53 -43.23 -13.05 -38.45
N GLY A 54 -44.47 -13.50 -38.64
CA GLY A 54 -45.65 -12.89 -38.04
C GLY A 54 -45.60 -12.89 -36.52
N GLU A 55 -44.99 -13.91 -35.91
CA GLU A 55 -44.86 -14.03 -34.45
C GLU A 55 -43.94 -12.97 -33.84
N LEU A 56 -42.95 -12.49 -34.59
CA LEU A 56 -42.07 -11.37 -34.19
C LEU A 56 -42.82 -10.03 -34.05
N ARG A 57 -44.09 -9.96 -34.46
CA ARG A 57 -44.95 -8.78 -34.28
C ARG A 57 -45.58 -8.69 -32.89
N THR A 58 -45.30 -9.60 -31.97
CA THR A 58 -45.78 -9.48 -30.59
C THR A 58 -45.15 -8.27 -29.88
N SER A 59 -45.92 -7.59 -29.02
CA SER A 59 -45.44 -6.55 -28.09
C SER A 59 -45.50 -6.98 -26.63
N LYS A 60 -45.99 -8.21 -26.35
CA LYS A 60 -46.28 -8.66 -24.99
C LYS A 60 -45.06 -9.26 -24.27
N LEU A 61 -44.01 -9.59 -25.04
CA LEU A 61 -42.79 -10.19 -24.52
C LEU A 61 -41.83 -9.13 -24.00
N SER A 62 -41.09 -9.48 -22.94
CA SER A 62 -39.93 -8.71 -22.50
C SER A 62 -38.81 -8.79 -23.55
N PRO A 63 -37.86 -7.85 -23.58
CA PRO A 63 -36.73 -7.86 -24.52
C PRO A 63 -35.88 -9.13 -24.50
N GLN A 64 -35.62 -9.72 -23.31
CA GLN A 64 -34.90 -11.00 -23.22
C GLN A 64 -35.67 -12.14 -23.89
N LYS A 65 -36.97 -12.25 -23.62
CA LYS A 65 -37.80 -13.31 -24.19
C LYS A 65 -38.01 -13.08 -25.69
N TYR A 66 -38.07 -11.82 -26.12
CA TYR A 66 -38.05 -11.47 -27.53
C TYR A 66 -36.71 -11.83 -28.19
N TYR A 67 -35.58 -11.68 -27.50
CA TYR A 67 -34.27 -12.11 -27.99
C TYR A 67 -34.21 -13.63 -28.20
N GLU A 68 -34.75 -14.42 -27.27
CA GLU A 68 -34.84 -15.88 -27.42
C GLU A 68 -35.68 -16.28 -28.66
N LEU A 69 -36.84 -15.64 -28.86
CA LEU A 69 -37.67 -15.82 -30.04
C LEU A 69 -36.96 -15.38 -31.34
N TYR A 70 -36.26 -14.25 -31.28
CA TYR A 70 -35.48 -13.71 -32.39
C TYR A 70 -34.35 -14.66 -32.78
N MET A 71 -33.59 -15.22 -31.83
CA MET A 71 -32.52 -16.18 -32.14
C MET A 71 -33.05 -17.43 -32.83
N LYS A 72 -34.19 -17.97 -32.38
CA LYS A 72 -34.80 -19.15 -33.03
C LYS A 72 -35.28 -18.84 -34.44
N THR A 73 -35.98 -17.72 -34.64
CA THR A 73 -36.40 -17.32 -36.00
C THR A 73 -35.21 -16.98 -36.90
N PHE A 74 -34.13 -16.43 -36.35
CA PHE A 74 -32.90 -16.12 -37.06
C PHE A 74 -32.18 -17.35 -37.60
N ASP A 75 -32.10 -18.43 -36.81
CA ASP A 75 -31.52 -19.70 -37.26
C ASP A 75 -32.30 -20.26 -38.48
N GLU A 76 -33.63 -20.19 -38.45
CA GLU A 76 -34.49 -20.63 -39.55
C GLU A 76 -34.33 -19.75 -40.80
N LEU A 77 -34.14 -18.44 -40.64
CA LEU A 77 -33.88 -17.52 -41.76
C LEU A 77 -32.55 -17.78 -42.46
N ARG A 78 -31.54 -18.31 -41.76
CA ARG A 78 -30.27 -18.71 -42.40
C ARG A 78 -30.47 -19.87 -43.37
N MET A 79 -31.32 -20.83 -43.03
CA MET A 79 -31.68 -21.93 -43.93
C MET A 79 -32.38 -21.40 -45.19
N LEU A 80 -33.25 -20.39 -45.02
CA LEU A 80 -33.90 -19.72 -46.14
C LEU A 80 -32.92 -18.95 -47.04
N GLU A 81 -31.89 -18.32 -46.47
CA GLU A 81 -30.81 -17.66 -47.24
C GLU A 81 -30.05 -18.67 -48.12
N VAL A 82 -29.73 -19.85 -47.57
CA VAL A 82 -29.07 -20.94 -48.33
C VAL A 82 -29.96 -21.38 -49.49
N PHE A 83 -31.26 -21.57 -49.24
CA PHE A 83 -32.21 -21.94 -50.28
C PHE A 83 -32.30 -20.89 -51.40
N PHE A 84 -32.41 -19.61 -51.07
CA PHE A 84 -32.43 -18.55 -52.10
C PHE A 84 -31.16 -18.56 -52.95
N LYS A 85 -29.99 -18.84 -52.35
CA LYS A 85 -28.74 -18.98 -53.10
C LYS A 85 -28.75 -20.17 -54.06
N GLU A 86 -29.45 -21.26 -53.73
CA GLU A 86 -29.63 -22.41 -54.62
C GLU A 86 -30.62 -22.13 -55.75
N GLU A 87 -31.71 -21.42 -55.46
CA GLU A 87 -32.70 -21.00 -56.47
C GLU A 87 -32.10 -20.04 -57.50
N THR A 88 -31.20 -19.13 -57.10
CA THR A 88 -30.46 -18.29 -58.05
C THR A 88 -29.62 -19.12 -59.01
N LYS A 89 -29.02 -20.24 -58.56
CA LYS A 89 -28.26 -21.15 -59.45
C LYS A 89 -29.16 -21.90 -60.43
N ARG A 90 -30.46 -22.00 -60.15
CA ARG A 90 -31.46 -22.69 -60.98
C ARG A 90 -32.09 -21.77 -62.04
N GLY A 91 -31.71 -20.49 -62.08
CA GLY A 91 -32.08 -19.54 -63.15
C GLY A 91 -33.21 -18.57 -62.81
N CYS A 92 -33.65 -18.49 -61.54
CA CYS A 92 -34.53 -17.41 -61.09
C CYS A 92 -33.75 -16.10 -60.99
N THR A 93 -34.26 -15.03 -61.60
CA THR A 93 -33.65 -13.69 -61.49
C THR A 93 -33.87 -13.14 -60.09
N ASN A 94 -32.81 -12.63 -59.44
CA ASN A 94 -32.94 -12.13 -58.07
C ASN A 94 -33.78 -10.85 -58.00
N ALA A 95 -33.90 -10.10 -59.10
CA ALA A 95 -34.79 -8.94 -59.17
C ALA A 95 -36.26 -9.35 -58.99
N TYR A 96 -36.67 -10.49 -59.56
CA TYR A 96 -38.02 -11.03 -59.36
C TYR A 96 -38.23 -11.47 -57.92
N LEU A 97 -37.25 -12.17 -57.32
CA LEU A 97 -37.32 -12.53 -55.90
C LEU A 97 -37.41 -11.31 -54.98
N TYR A 98 -36.69 -10.22 -55.31
CA TYR A 98 -36.69 -8.99 -54.54
C TYR A 98 -38.04 -8.25 -54.61
N GLU A 99 -38.76 -8.37 -55.73
CA GLU A 99 -40.12 -7.85 -55.88
C GLU A 99 -41.17 -8.76 -55.19
N GLU A 100 -41.07 -10.07 -55.38
CA GLU A 100 -42.02 -11.04 -54.83
C GLU A 100 -42.11 -10.99 -53.30
N VAL A 101 -40.97 -10.87 -52.60
CA VAL A 101 -40.98 -10.74 -51.14
C VAL A 101 -41.65 -9.46 -50.64
N GLN A 102 -41.77 -8.43 -51.49
CA GLN A 102 -42.45 -7.18 -51.14
C GLN A 102 -43.97 -7.30 -51.12
N HIS A 103 -44.53 -8.32 -51.78
CA HIS A 103 -45.97 -8.60 -51.76
C HIS A 103 -46.46 -9.12 -50.39
N ALA A 104 -45.55 -9.45 -49.46
CA ALA A 104 -45.91 -9.76 -48.09
C ALA A 104 -46.63 -8.58 -47.42
N GLY A 105 -47.91 -8.76 -47.06
CA GLY A 105 -48.76 -7.67 -46.57
C GLY A 105 -48.34 -7.03 -45.25
N ASN A 106 -47.63 -7.77 -44.38
CA ASN A 106 -47.13 -7.23 -43.10
C ASN A 106 -45.70 -6.70 -43.26
N VAL A 107 -45.44 -5.49 -42.78
CA VAL A 107 -44.14 -4.80 -42.93
C VAL A 107 -42.95 -5.53 -42.30
N LEU A 108 -43.11 -6.15 -41.12
CA LEU A 108 -42.00 -6.79 -40.41
C LEU A 108 -41.52 -8.07 -41.13
N PRO A 109 -42.40 -9.05 -41.45
CA PRO A 109 -42.02 -10.18 -42.31
C PRO A 109 -41.42 -9.75 -43.64
N ARG A 110 -42.02 -8.75 -44.28
CA ARG A 110 -41.55 -8.22 -45.56
C ARG A 110 -40.10 -7.76 -45.48
N LEU A 111 -39.74 -6.97 -44.46
CA LEU A 111 -38.38 -6.43 -44.36
C LEU A 111 -37.34 -7.49 -43.99
N TYR A 112 -37.68 -8.50 -43.17
CA TYR A 112 -36.77 -9.62 -42.92
C TYR A 112 -36.50 -10.44 -44.19
N LEU A 113 -37.55 -10.74 -44.96
CA LEU A 113 -37.41 -11.42 -46.25
C LEU A 113 -36.68 -10.55 -47.29
N LEU A 114 -36.92 -9.24 -47.28
CA LEU A 114 -36.21 -8.31 -48.14
C LEU A 114 -34.71 -8.26 -47.80
N CYS A 115 -34.36 -8.29 -46.51
CA CYS A 115 -32.96 -8.35 -46.08
C CYS A 115 -32.29 -9.67 -46.49
N THR A 116 -32.97 -10.82 -46.40
CA THR A 116 -32.41 -12.11 -46.84
C THR A 116 -32.27 -12.20 -48.35
N VAL A 117 -33.21 -11.67 -49.12
CA VAL A 117 -33.08 -11.64 -50.59
C VAL A 117 -32.05 -10.61 -51.02
N GLY A 118 -32.02 -9.42 -50.40
CA GLY A 118 -31.01 -8.39 -50.65
C GLY A 118 -29.59 -8.89 -50.38
N SER A 119 -29.40 -9.71 -49.35
CA SER A 119 -28.17 -10.46 -49.08
C SER A 119 -27.67 -11.26 -50.30
N VAL A 120 -28.58 -12.06 -50.87
CA VAL A 120 -28.28 -12.93 -52.02
C VAL A 120 -28.07 -12.07 -53.26
N TYR A 121 -28.86 -11.01 -53.43
CA TYR A 121 -28.78 -10.12 -54.57
C TYR A 121 -27.41 -9.43 -54.68
N ILE A 122 -26.86 -8.97 -53.56
CA ILE A 122 -25.52 -8.40 -53.48
C ILE A 122 -24.46 -9.46 -53.83
N ARG A 123 -24.56 -10.68 -53.28
CA ARG A 123 -23.61 -11.77 -53.55
C ARG A 123 -23.61 -12.23 -55.00
N SER A 124 -24.76 -12.15 -55.67
CA SER A 124 -24.91 -12.52 -57.08
C SER A 124 -24.35 -11.49 -58.06
N LYS A 125 -23.94 -10.30 -57.58
CA LYS A 125 -23.36 -9.19 -58.38
C LYS A 125 -24.27 -8.67 -59.50
N GLU A 126 -25.58 -8.93 -59.42
CA GLU A 126 -26.57 -8.47 -60.42
C GLU A 126 -26.93 -6.99 -60.25
N ALA A 127 -26.75 -6.42 -59.06
CA ALA A 127 -26.95 -5.01 -58.74
C ALA A 127 -25.77 -4.46 -57.91
N PRO A 128 -25.48 -3.15 -58.00
CA PRO A 128 -24.47 -2.53 -57.17
C PRO A 128 -24.86 -2.61 -55.69
N ALA A 129 -23.93 -3.06 -54.85
CA ALA A 129 -24.17 -3.23 -53.41
C ALA A 129 -24.65 -1.94 -52.75
N LYS A 130 -24.12 -0.79 -53.17
CA LYS A 130 -24.52 0.55 -52.72
C LYS A 130 -26.02 0.81 -52.82
N GLU A 131 -26.65 0.51 -53.96
CA GLU A 131 -28.06 0.84 -54.17
C GLU A 131 -28.96 -0.05 -53.32
N VAL A 132 -28.65 -1.35 -53.26
CA VAL A 132 -29.41 -2.31 -52.45
C VAL A 132 -29.26 -2.01 -50.96
N LEU A 133 -28.04 -1.74 -50.48
CA LEU A 133 -27.80 -1.40 -49.06
C LEU A 133 -28.48 -0.09 -48.67
N LYS A 134 -28.43 0.92 -49.55
CA LYS A 134 -29.13 2.20 -49.33
C LYS A 134 -30.64 2.01 -49.29
N ASP A 135 -31.21 1.25 -50.22
CA ASP A 135 -32.63 0.93 -50.24
C ASP A 135 -33.06 0.18 -48.97
N LEU A 136 -32.33 -0.88 -48.57
CA LEU A 136 -32.63 -1.64 -47.35
C LEU A 136 -32.63 -0.76 -46.09
N VAL A 137 -31.65 0.12 -45.92
CA VAL A 137 -31.58 1.02 -44.74
C VAL A 137 -32.72 2.04 -44.73
N GLU A 138 -33.08 2.59 -45.89
CA GLU A 138 -34.21 3.51 -46.06
C GLU A 138 -35.54 2.80 -45.78
N MET A 139 -35.73 1.60 -46.32
CA MET A 139 -36.94 0.79 -46.11
C MET A 139 -37.08 0.34 -44.65
N CYS A 140 -35.97 0.08 -43.96
CA CYS A 140 -35.95 -0.16 -42.51
C CYS A 140 -36.41 1.06 -41.67
N ARG A 141 -36.46 2.28 -42.21
CA ARG A 141 -37.07 3.44 -41.51
C ARG A 141 -38.59 3.24 -41.32
N GLY A 142 -39.23 2.35 -42.06
CA GLY A 142 -40.64 2.03 -41.90
C GLY A 142 -41.03 1.47 -40.53
N ILE A 143 -40.07 0.92 -39.76
CA ILE A 143 -40.32 0.37 -38.42
C ILE A 143 -39.80 1.30 -37.35
N GLN A 144 -40.72 2.03 -36.73
CA GLN A 144 -40.43 2.99 -35.66
C GLN A 144 -40.61 2.38 -34.24
N HIS A 145 -41.06 1.13 -34.14
CA HIS A 145 -41.16 0.44 -32.85
C HIS A 145 -39.76 0.08 -32.33
N PRO A 146 -39.35 0.50 -31.12
CA PRO A 146 -37.96 0.37 -30.66
C PRO A 146 -37.38 -1.04 -30.70
N VAL A 147 -37.99 -2.00 -29.98
CA VAL A 147 -37.46 -3.37 -29.85
C VAL A 147 -37.37 -4.07 -31.22
N ARG A 148 -38.47 -4.06 -31.98
CA ARG A 148 -38.56 -4.68 -33.32
C ARG A 148 -37.59 -4.04 -34.32
N GLY A 149 -37.48 -2.71 -34.28
CA GLY A 149 -36.57 -1.97 -35.15
C GLY A 149 -35.10 -2.24 -34.81
N LEU A 150 -34.75 -2.32 -33.52
CA LEU A 150 -33.40 -2.68 -33.07
C LEU A 150 -33.00 -4.08 -33.53
N PHE A 151 -33.88 -5.07 -33.38
CA PHE A 151 -33.59 -6.44 -33.84
C PHE A 151 -33.51 -6.55 -35.36
N LEU A 152 -34.42 -5.90 -36.10
CA LEU A 152 -34.36 -5.89 -37.57
C LEU A 152 -33.08 -5.20 -38.07
N ARG A 153 -32.67 -4.09 -37.44
CA ARG A 153 -31.43 -3.39 -37.82
C ARG A 153 -30.18 -4.17 -37.41
N SER A 154 -30.21 -4.85 -36.27
CA SER A 154 -29.14 -5.78 -35.89
C SER A 154 -29.05 -6.95 -36.87
N TYR A 155 -30.17 -7.43 -37.39
CA TYR A 155 -30.21 -8.46 -38.42
C TYR A 155 -29.57 -7.97 -39.72
N LEU A 156 -29.94 -6.76 -40.15
CA LEU A 156 -29.35 -6.10 -41.32
C LEU A 156 -27.83 -5.96 -41.17
N SER A 157 -27.32 -5.52 -40.01
CA SER A 157 -25.87 -5.42 -39.75
C SER A 157 -25.17 -6.78 -39.84
N GLN A 158 -25.79 -7.85 -39.35
CA GLN A 158 -25.20 -9.20 -39.40
C GLN A 158 -25.16 -9.76 -40.82
N ILE A 159 -26.23 -9.54 -41.60
CA ILE A 159 -26.29 -9.98 -42.99
C ILE A 159 -25.32 -9.17 -43.87
N SER A 160 -25.22 -7.88 -43.63
CA SER A 160 -24.38 -7.00 -44.45
C SER A 160 -22.89 -7.14 -44.13
N LYS A 161 -22.50 -7.67 -42.96
CA LYS A 161 -21.09 -7.78 -42.51
C LYS A 161 -20.13 -8.32 -43.58
N ASP A 162 -20.43 -9.47 -44.18
CA ASP A 162 -19.56 -10.11 -45.19
C ASP A 162 -19.69 -9.48 -46.59
N LYS A 163 -20.49 -8.42 -46.74
CA LYS A 163 -20.93 -7.83 -48.01
C LYS A 163 -20.70 -6.31 -48.07
N LEU A 164 -20.11 -5.74 -47.03
CA LEU A 164 -19.69 -4.34 -47.04
C LEU A 164 -18.51 -4.18 -47.99
N THR A 165 -18.49 -3.08 -48.72
CA THR A 165 -17.40 -2.73 -49.64
C THR A 165 -16.19 -2.27 -48.83
N ASP A 166 -15.31 -3.22 -48.49
CA ASP A 166 -14.01 -2.94 -47.87
C ASP A 166 -12.89 -2.84 -48.92
N ALA A 167 -11.78 -2.20 -48.54
CA ALA A 167 -10.55 -2.19 -49.33
C ALA A 167 -10.08 -3.65 -49.53
N ALA A 168 -9.85 -4.05 -50.77
CA ALA A 168 -9.55 -5.44 -51.20
C ALA A 168 -10.74 -6.43 -51.26
N SER A 169 -11.99 -6.00 -51.10
CA SER A 169 -13.15 -6.87 -51.32
C SER A 169 -13.49 -7.02 -52.82
N GLU A 170 -14.02 -8.18 -53.25
CA GLU A 170 -14.42 -8.42 -54.67
C GLU A 170 -15.53 -7.49 -55.21
N PHE A 171 -16.03 -6.58 -54.37
CA PHE A 171 -17.06 -5.58 -54.66
C PHE A 171 -16.48 -4.17 -54.86
N GLU A 172 -15.16 -4.01 -54.76
CA GLU A 172 -14.45 -2.76 -55.01
C GLU A 172 -14.52 -2.41 -56.52
N GLY A 173 -15.05 -1.22 -56.85
CA GLY A 173 -15.32 -0.78 -58.22
C GLY A 173 -16.80 -0.42 -58.43
N CYS A 174 -17.51 -1.15 -59.31
CA CYS A 174 -18.91 -0.86 -59.68
C CYS A 174 -19.94 -1.02 -58.52
N GLY A 175 -19.53 -1.50 -57.33
CA GLY A 175 -20.40 -1.82 -56.21
C GLY A 175 -20.52 -0.76 -55.11
N GLY A 176 -19.62 0.23 -55.05
CA GLY A 176 -19.56 1.25 -54.00
C GLY A 176 -18.15 1.51 -53.48
N THR A 177 -17.96 2.56 -52.68
CA THR A 177 -16.70 2.92 -52.01
C THR A 177 -16.75 2.60 -50.51
N VAL A 178 -15.60 2.53 -49.84
CA VAL A 178 -15.52 2.39 -48.37
C VAL A 178 -16.33 3.48 -47.65
N VAL A 179 -16.38 4.69 -48.21
CA VAL A 179 -17.18 5.81 -47.69
C VAL A 179 -18.67 5.48 -47.67
N ASP A 180 -19.17 4.78 -48.69
CA ASP A 180 -20.58 4.37 -48.76
C ASP A 180 -20.91 3.31 -47.70
N ALA A 181 -19.98 2.38 -47.43
CA ALA A 181 -20.11 1.39 -46.36
C ALA A 181 -20.12 2.07 -44.98
N VAL A 182 -19.23 3.04 -44.76
CA VAL A 182 -19.19 3.85 -43.53
C VAL A 182 -20.49 4.65 -43.38
N GLU A 183 -20.99 5.31 -44.43
CA GLU A 183 -22.26 6.05 -44.39
C GLU A 183 -23.44 5.13 -44.06
N PHE A 184 -23.48 3.94 -44.65
CA PHE A 184 -24.48 2.91 -44.35
C PHE A 184 -24.48 2.52 -42.87
N VAL A 185 -23.30 2.20 -42.31
CA VAL A 185 -23.20 1.78 -40.90
C VAL A 185 -23.53 2.95 -39.96
N LEU A 186 -23.07 4.16 -40.26
CA LEU A 186 -23.37 5.37 -39.48
C LEU A 186 -24.86 5.73 -39.51
N GLN A 187 -25.52 5.59 -40.66
CA GLN A 187 -26.96 5.79 -40.77
C GLN A 187 -27.73 4.75 -39.97
N ASN A 188 -27.32 3.47 -40.04
CA ASN A 188 -27.93 2.42 -39.26
C ASN A 188 -27.73 2.63 -37.74
N PHE A 189 -26.51 3.02 -37.33
CA PHE A 189 -26.18 3.39 -35.95
C PHE A 189 -27.04 4.54 -35.45
N THR A 190 -27.19 5.61 -36.24
CA THR A 190 -28.01 6.78 -35.90
C THR A 190 -29.46 6.39 -35.63
N GLU A 191 -30.05 5.56 -36.50
CA GLU A 191 -31.42 5.11 -36.30
C GLU A 191 -31.56 4.13 -35.14
N MET A 192 -30.59 3.24 -34.92
CA MET A 192 -30.58 2.35 -33.75
C MET A 192 -30.47 3.14 -32.44
N ASN A 193 -29.61 4.16 -32.38
CA ASN A 193 -29.49 5.03 -31.20
C ASN A 193 -30.81 5.77 -30.94
N LYS A 194 -31.45 6.34 -31.97
CA LYS A 194 -32.76 6.99 -31.83
C LYS A 194 -33.84 6.03 -31.32
N LEU A 195 -33.89 4.80 -31.83
CA LEU A 195 -34.84 3.79 -31.35
C LEU A 195 -34.57 3.41 -29.90
N TRP A 196 -33.30 3.26 -29.53
CA TRP A 196 -32.89 2.92 -28.17
C TRP A 196 -33.21 4.03 -27.16
N VAL A 197 -33.00 5.30 -27.51
CA VAL A 197 -33.42 6.46 -26.70
C VAL A 197 -34.94 6.57 -26.63
N ARG A 198 -35.65 6.23 -27.71
CA ARG A 198 -37.11 6.21 -27.72
C ARG A 198 -37.69 5.18 -26.74
N MET A 199 -36.98 4.08 -26.44
CA MET A 199 -37.41 3.12 -25.42
C MET A 199 -37.58 3.78 -24.05
N GLN A 200 -36.78 4.79 -23.71
CA GLN A 200 -36.86 5.47 -22.42
C GLN A 200 -38.24 6.11 -22.19
N HIS A 201 -38.82 6.65 -23.26
CA HIS A 201 -40.05 7.42 -23.26
C HIS A 201 -41.30 6.57 -23.55
N GLN A 202 -41.14 5.27 -23.79
CA GLN A 202 -42.25 4.38 -24.09
C GLN A 202 -42.92 3.89 -22.79
N GLY A 203 -44.21 4.15 -22.63
CA GLY A 203 -45.02 3.62 -21.52
C GLY A 203 -45.07 4.50 -20.26
N PRO A 204 -45.69 4.01 -19.17
CA PRO A 204 -45.91 4.79 -17.95
C PRO A 204 -44.60 5.13 -17.20
N ALA A 205 -44.55 6.27 -16.52
CA ALA A 205 -43.38 6.71 -15.76
C ALA A 205 -42.97 5.75 -14.63
N LYS A 206 -43.93 5.01 -14.05
CA LYS A 206 -43.68 4.02 -12.98
C LYS A 206 -42.73 2.89 -13.37
N GLU A 207 -42.59 2.62 -14.67
CA GLU A 207 -41.78 1.52 -15.20
C GLU A 207 -40.40 1.98 -15.69
N LYS A 208 -39.97 3.21 -15.36
CA LYS A 208 -38.68 3.77 -15.80
C LYS A 208 -37.50 2.86 -15.44
N GLU A 209 -37.42 2.38 -14.21
CA GLU A 209 -36.32 1.52 -13.74
C GLU A 209 -36.28 0.16 -14.48
N LYS A 210 -37.44 -0.43 -14.75
CA LYS A 210 -37.54 -1.67 -15.52
C LYS A 210 -37.06 -1.46 -16.96
N ARG A 211 -37.42 -0.32 -17.56
CA ARG A 211 -36.96 0.04 -18.91
C ARG A 211 -35.46 0.32 -18.95
N GLU A 212 -34.87 0.90 -17.93
CA GLU A 212 -33.42 1.11 -17.86
C GLU A 212 -32.66 -0.23 -17.81
N LYS A 213 -33.17 -1.22 -17.07
CA LYS A 213 -32.62 -2.59 -17.09
C LYS A 213 -32.74 -3.23 -18.46
N GLU A 214 -33.93 -3.20 -19.05
CA GLU A 214 -34.20 -3.71 -20.40
C GLU A 214 -33.34 -3.02 -21.49
N ARG A 215 -33.14 -1.69 -21.38
CA ARG A 215 -32.28 -0.92 -22.28
C ARG A 215 -30.82 -1.27 -22.11
N SER A 216 -30.37 -1.51 -20.87
CA SER A 216 -29.00 -1.94 -20.59
C SER A 216 -28.70 -3.31 -21.19
N GLU A 217 -29.68 -4.20 -21.33
CA GLU A 217 -29.49 -5.51 -21.98
C GLU A 217 -29.35 -5.38 -23.50
N LEU A 218 -30.07 -4.43 -24.11
CA LEU A 218 -30.07 -4.22 -25.56
C LEU A 218 -28.93 -3.31 -26.05
N ARG A 219 -28.13 -2.73 -25.15
CA ARG A 219 -27.04 -1.79 -25.50
C ARG A 219 -26.04 -2.41 -26.49
N ASP A 220 -25.75 -3.70 -26.33
CA ASP A 220 -24.80 -4.44 -27.17
C ASP A 220 -25.23 -4.52 -28.64
N LEU A 221 -26.54 -4.43 -28.93
CA LEU A 221 -27.01 -4.37 -30.32
C LEU A 221 -26.58 -3.08 -31.00
N VAL A 222 -26.57 -1.97 -30.27
CA VAL A 222 -26.14 -0.67 -30.80
C VAL A 222 -24.62 -0.66 -30.94
N GLY A 223 -23.89 -1.14 -29.92
CA GLY A 223 -22.43 -1.21 -29.91
C GLY A 223 -21.83 -2.08 -31.01
N LYS A 224 -22.54 -3.15 -31.44
CA LYS A 224 -22.12 -3.97 -32.58
C LYS A 224 -21.89 -3.18 -33.87
N ASN A 225 -22.60 -2.07 -34.10
CA ASN A 225 -22.35 -1.24 -35.29
C ASN A 225 -20.99 -0.53 -35.22
N LEU A 226 -20.60 -0.06 -34.03
CA LEU A 226 -19.29 0.55 -33.84
C LEU A 226 -18.19 -0.50 -34.01
N HIS A 227 -18.42 -1.73 -33.56
CA HIS A 227 -17.50 -2.85 -33.77
C HIS A 227 -17.36 -3.25 -35.25
N VAL A 228 -18.42 -3.11 -36.05
CA VAL A 228 -18.31 -3.31 -37.50
C VAL A 228 -17.47 -2.19 -38.13
N LEU A 229 -17.62 -0.94 -37.68
CA LEU A 229 -16.78 0.17 -38.18
C LEU A 229 -15.28 -0.05 -37.90
N SER A 230 -14.92 -0.60 -36.74
CA SER A 230 -13.51 -0.88 -36.42
C SER A 230 -12.94 -2.08 -37.16
N GLN A 231 -13.79 -2.94 -37.73
CA GLN A 231 -13.37 -4.11 -38.50
C GLN A 231 -13.14 -3.82 -39.98
N LEU A 232 -13.56 -2.64 -40.47
CA LEU A 232 -13.33 -2.24 -41.85
C LEU A 232 -11.86 -1.81 -41.99
N GLU A 233 -11.11 -2.55 -42.81
CA GLU A 233 -9.68 -2.29 -43.04
C GLU A 233 -9.46 -0.95 -43.75
N GLY A 234 -10.42 -0.50 -44.56
CA GLY A 234 -10.37 0.80 -45.25
C GLY A 234 -10.64 2.03 -44.37
N VAL A 235 -10.81 1.89 -43.05
CA VAL A 235 -10.96 3.04 -42.14
C VAL A 235 -9.59 3.53 -41.69
N ASP A 236 -8.98 4.37 -42.52
CA ASP A 236 -7.75 5.09 -42.20
C ASP A 236 -7.96 6.13 -41.08
N LEU A 237 -6.86 6.57 -40.47
CA LEU A 237 -6.86 7.58 -39.41
C LEU A 237 -7.53 8.89 -39.83
N ASP A 238 -7.29 9.35 -41.06
CA ASP A 238 -7.88 10.57 -41.61
C ASP A 238 -9.41 10.43 -41.76
N MET A 239 -9.86 9.27 -42.25
CA MET A 239 -11.30 8.97 -42.40
C MET A 239 -11.99 8.91 -41.03
N TYR A 240 -11.31 8.32 -40.04
CA TYR A 240 -11.82 8.26 -38.68
C TYR A 240 -11.95 9.65 -38.07
N ARG A 241 -10.91 10.48 -38.18
CA ARG A 241 -10.84 11.84 -37.63
C ARG A 241 -11.88 12.77 -38.25
N ASP A 242 -12.04 12.74 -39.57
CA ASP A 242 -12.84 13.74 -40.27
C ASP A 242 -14.31 13.33 -40.42
N ILE A 243 -14.61 12.03 -40.53
CA ILE A 243 -15.96 11.55 -40.85
C ILE A 243 -16.57 10.71 -39.73
N VAL A 244 -15.90 9.63 -39.31
CA VAL A 244 -16.52 8.65 -38.40
C VAL A 244 -16.74 9.24 -37.01
N LEU A 245 -15.67 9.75 -36.39
CA LEU A 245 -15.72 10.21 -35.01
C LEU A 245 -16.66 11.41 -34.83
N PRO A 246 -16.60 12.49 -35.64
CA PRO A 246 -17.50 13.63 -35.47
C PRO A 246 -18.98 13.25 -35.59
N ARG A 247 -19.32 12.34 -36.52
CA ARG A 247 -20.69 11.87 -36.71
C ARG A 247 -21.20 11.03 -35.54
N VAL A 248 -20.36 10.15 -35.00
CA VAL A 248 -20.72 9.36 -33.82
C VAL A 248 -20.87 10.27 -32.60
N LEU A 249 -19.93 11.19 -32.36
CA LEU A 249 -19.99 12.14 -31.26
C LEU A 249 -21.19 13.08 -31.35
N GLU A 250 -21.55 13.53 -32.55
CA GLU A 250 -22.78 14.32 -32.77
C GLU A 250 -24.01 13.56 -32.24
N GLN A 251 -24.10 12.24 -32.48
CA GLN A 251 -25.22 11.44 -31.96
C GLN A 251 -25.15 11.25 -30.44
N VAL A 252 -23.95 11.14 -29.85
CA VAL A 252 -23.76 11.01 -28.41
C VAL A 252 -24.14 12.30 -27.68
N VAL A 253 -23.71 13.46 -28.18
CA VAL A 253 -24.06 14.75 -27.57
C VAL A 253 -25.55 15.05 -27.73
N ASN A 254 -26.12 14.77 -28.90
CA ASN A 254 -27.53 15.07 -29.19
C ASN A 254 -28.53 14.12 -28.51
N CYS A 255 -28.13 12.91 -28.09
CA CYS A 255 -29.08 11.95 -27.52
C CYS A 255 -29.63 12.37 -26.16
N LYS A 256 -28.89 13.19 -25.39
CA LYS A 256 -29.30 13.74 -24.08
C LYS A 256 -29.88 12.68 -23.13
N ASP A 257 -29.36 11.45 -23.19
CA ASP A 257 -29.77 10.32 -22.37
C ASP A 257 -28.56 9.72 -21.65
N GLU A 258 -28.67 9.59 -20.32
CA GLU A 258 -27.55 9.25 -19.43
C GLU A 258 -26.93 7.89 -19.75
N LEU A 259 -27.78 6.85 -19.88
CA LEU A 259 -27.35 5.48 -20.16
C LEU A 259 -26.70 5.39 -21.54
N ALA A 260 -27.28 6.06 -22.54
CA ALA A 260 -26.77 6.04 -23.90
C ALA A 260 -25.43 6.77 -24.02
N GLN A 261 -25.29 7.93 -23.41
CA GLN A 261 -24.05 8.70 -23.41
C GLN A 261 -22.91 7.91 -22.76
N TYR A 262 -23.14 7.36 -21.57
CA TYR A 262 -22.14 6.54 -20.88
C TYR A 262 -21.67 5.35 -21.72
N TYR A 263 -22.61 4.53 -22.18
CA TYR A 263 -22.28 3.31 -22.91
C TYR A 263 -21.61 3.58 -24.26
N LEU A 264 -22.09 4.56 -25.03
CA LEU A 264 -21.53 4.86 -26.35
C LEU A 264 -20.11 5.41 -26.23
N MET A 265 -19.84 6.27 -25.23
CA MET A 265 -18.49 6.75 -24.99
C MET A 265 -17.53 5.63 -24.57
N ASP A 266 -17.96 4.76 -23.66
CA ASP A 266 -17.18 3.57 -23.26
C ASP A 266 -16.94 2.64 -24.47
N CYS A 267 -17.96 2.43 -25.31
CA CYS A 267 -17.84 1.62 -26.51
C CYS A 267 -16.85 2.21 -27.53
N ILE A 268 -16.84 3.53 -27.75
CA ILE A 268 -15.84 4.18 -28.61
C ILE A 268 -14.43 3.91 -28.08
N ILE A 269 -14.22 4.10 -26.77
CA ILE A 269 -12.92 3.88 -26.14
C ILE A 269 -12.48 2.43 -26.29
N GLN A 270 -13.38 1.45 -26.10
CA GLN A 270 -13.05 0.02 -26.17
C GLN A 270 -12.82 -0.50 -27.60
N VAL A 271 -13.63 -0.04 -28.56
CA VAL A 271 -13.69 -0.64 -29.89
C VAL A 271 -12.58 -0.13 -30.82
N PHE A 272 -12.24 1.16 -30.75
CA PHE A 272 -11.23 1.74 -31.66
C PHE A 272 -9.79 1.57 -31.13
N PRO A 273 -8.78 1.53 -32.02
CA PRO A 273 -7.36 1.47 -31.65
C PRO A 273 -6.87 2.71 -30.91
N ASP A 274 -5.79 2.54 -30.15
CA ASP A 274 -5.19 3.60 -29.31
C ASP A 274 -4.55 4.73 -30.11
N GLU A 275 -4.01 4.44 -31.29
CA GLU A 275 -3.46 5.42 -32.23
C GLU A 275 -4.50 6.46 -32.65
N TYR A 276 -5.74 6.00 -32.88
CA TYR A 276 -6.85 6.86 -33.29
C TYR A 276 -7.28 7.77 -32.13
N HIS A 277 -7.31 7.22 -30.91
CA HIS A 277 -7.62 8.00 -29.71
C HIS A 277 -6.59 9.09 -29.48
N LEU A 278 -5.29 8.80 -29.66
CA LEU A 278 -4.20 9.76 -29.45
C LEU A 278 -4.33 10.99 -30.37
N GLN A 279 -4.61 10.79 -31.67
CA GLN A 279 -4.76 11.89 -32.62
C GLN A 279 -6.10 12.64 -32.49
N THR A 280 -7.10 12.01 -31.88
CA THR A 280 -8.47 12.58 -31.73
C THR A 280 -8.82 12.98 -30.29
N LEU A 281 -7.82 13.08 -29.40
CA LEU A 281 -8.01 13.46 -28.00
C LEU A 281 -8.79 14.77 -27.85
N ASP A 282 -8.48 15.79 -28.64
CA ASP A 282 -9.15 17.10 -28.55
C ASP A 282 -10.66 16.99 -28.81
N THR A 283 -11.04 16.21 -29.84
CA THR A 283 -12.45 16.01 -30.20
C THR A 283 -13.18 15.14 -29.18
N LEU A 284 -12.55 14.08 -28.69
CA LEU A 284 -13.12 13.18 -27.68
C LEU A 284 -13.33 13.90 -26.34
N LEU A 285 -12.30 14.59 -25.85
CA LEU A 285 -12.33 15.34 -24.59
C LEU A 285 -13.29 16.54 -24.67
N GLY A 286 -13.34 17.20 -25.84
CA GLY A 286 -14.34 18.22 -26.13
C GLY A 286 -15.77 17.69 -26.01
N ALA A 287 -16.04 16.49 -26.51
CA ALA A 287 -17.35 15.85 -26.37
C ALA A 287 -17.66 15.46 -24.92
N CYS A 288 -16.68 14.98 -24.14
CA CYS A 288 -16.86 14.68 -22.71
C CYS A 288 -17.39 15.89 -21.91
N SER A 289 -16.95 17.11 -22.26
CA SER A 289 -17.42 18.34 -21.61
C SER A 289 -18.88 18.71 -21.92
N GLN A 290 -19.46 18.15 -22.99
CA GLN A 290 -20.82 18.43 -23.45
C GLN A 290 -21.84 17.38 -22.99
N LEU A 291 -21.39 16.34 -22.28
CA LEU A 291 -22.25 15.29 -21.75
C LEU A 291 -23.10 15.81 -20.59
N GLN A 292 -24.20 15.10 -20.30
CA GLN A 292 -25.03 15.46 -19.15
C GLN A 292 -24.27 15.30 -17.82
N PRO A 293 -24.49 16.17 -16.83
CA PRO A 293 -23.78 16.11 -15.54
C PRO A 293 -24.01 14.82 -14.75
N SER A 294 -25.15 14.14 -14.99
CA SER A 294 -25.50 12.87 -14.36
C SER A 294 -24.77 11.66 -14.96
N VAL A 295 -24.09 11.83 -16.09
CA VAL A 295 -23.29 10.77 -16.72
C VAL A 295 -22.02 10.54 -15.90
N ASP A 296 -21.65 9.27 -15.72
CA ASP A 296 -20.43 8.88 -15.02
C ASP A 296 -19.16 9.09 -15.87
N VAL A 297 -18.88 10.36 -16.21
CA VAL A 297 -17.73 10.77 -17.04
C VAL A 297 -16.41 10.39 -16.40
N LYS A 298 -16.36 10.27 -15.07
CA LYS A 298 -15.16 9.83 -14.33
C LYS A 298 -14.64 8.48 -14.85
N THR A 299 -15.53 7.51 -15.01
CA THR A 299 -15.15 6.12 -15.34
C THR A 299 -14.68 6.05 -16.79
N VAL A 300 -15.38 6.76 -17.69
CA VAL A 300 -15.02 6.88 -19.11
C VAL A 300 -13.62 7.50 -19.27
N MET A 301 -13.35 8.62 -18.59
CA MET A 301 -12.04 9.28 -18.68
C MET A 301 -10.93 8.45 -18.01
N SER A 302 -11.20 7.82 -16.86
CA SER A 302 -10.25 6.91 -16.22
C SER A 302 -9.88 5.74 -17.13
N GLN A 303 -10.86 5.10 -17.79
CA GLN A 303 -10.61 4.02 -18.74
C GLN A 303 -9.77 4.47 -19.93
N LEU A 304 -10.04 5.66 -20.48
CA LEU A 304 -9.23 6.24 -21.55
C LEU A 304 -7.78 6.45 -21.12
N MET A 305 -7.57 7.08 -19.95
CA MET A 305 -6.22 7.32 -19.41
C MET A 305 -5.49 6.03 -19.09
N ASP A 306 -6.16 5.04 -18.49
CA ASP A 306 -5.59 3.74 -18.18
C ASP A 306 -5.14 3.03 -19.46
N ARG A 307 -5.99 3.03 -20.49
CA ARG A 307 -5.69 2.40 -21.78
C ARG A 307 -4.50 3.07 -22.48
N LEU A 308 -4.48 4.40 -22.54
CA LEU A 308 -3.33 5.15 -23.08
C LEU A 308 -2.06 4.92 -22.27
N SER A 309 -2.18 4.76 -20.95
CA SER A 309 -1.03 4.49 -20.09
C SER A 309 -0.44 3.08 -20.29
N VAL A 310 -1.29 2.09 -20.59
CA VAL A 310 -0.86 0.73 -20.95
C VAL A 310 -0.22 0.75 -22.34
N TYR A 311 -0.80 1.49 -23.28
CA TYR A 311 -0.24 1.64 -24.62
C TYR A 311 1.16 2.27 -24.58
N ALA A 312 1.33 3.36 -23.83
CA ALA A 312 2.64 3.99 -23.61
C ALA A 312 3.67 3.08 -22.94
N ALA A 313 3.24 2.14 -22.09
CA ALA A 313 4.14 1.15 -21.49
C ALA A 313 4.55 0.05 -22.49
N SER A 314 3.69 -0.28 -23.46
CA SER A 314 3.93 -1.33 -24.45
C SER A 314 4.81 -0.90 -25.62
N ALA A 315 4.77 0.38 -26.01
CA ALA A 315 5.45 0.90 -27.19
C ALA A 315 6.27 2.17 -26.85
N PRO A 316 7.56 2.06 -26.51
CA PRO A 316 8.40 3.20 -26.16
C PRO A 316 8.66 4.16 -27.33
N GLU A 317 8.49 3.72 -28.58
CA GLU A 317 8.60 4.56 -29.78
C GLU A 317 7.50 5.62 -29.87
N VAL A 318 6.32 5.33 -29.29
CA VAL A 318 5.15 6.22 -29.30
C VAL A 318 5.27 7.35 -28.26
N LEU A 319 6.21 7.26 -27.30
CA LEU A 319 6.46 8.33 -26.33
C LEU A 319 6.83 9.66 -26.99
N ALA A 320 7.46 9.61 -28.17
CA ALA A 320 7.72 10.78 -28.99
C ALA A 320 6.42 11.40 -29.55
N GLU A 321 5.47 10.58 -29.98
CA GLU A 321 4.15 11.02 -30.47
C GLU A 321 3.29 11.62 -29.34
N PHE A 322 3.32 11.02 -28.14
CA PHE A 322 2.67 11.60 -26.95
C PHE A 322 3.20 12.99 -26.61
N SER A 323 4.51 13.19 -26.78
CA SER A 323 5.16 14.49 -26.55
C SER A 323 4.80 15.50 -27.64
N GLN A 324 4.66 15.06 -28.90
CA GLN A 324 4.25 15.91 -30.02
C GLN A 324 2.78 16.34 -29.92
N VAL A 325 1.91 15.49 -29.40
CA VAL A 325 0.47 15.77 -29.27
C VAL A 325 0.13 16.53 -27.99
N GLU A 326 1.10 16.79 -27.11
CA GLU A 326 0.91 17.43 -25.81
C GLU A 326 -0.24 16.79 -25.00
N ALA A 327 -0.29 15.45 -25.00
CA ALA A 327 -1.41 14.70 -24.44
C ALA A 327 -1.67 15.06 -22.96
N PHE A 328 -0.61 15.33 -22.18
CA PHE A 328 -0.75 15.76 -20.79
C PHE A 328 -1.48 17.11 -20.65
N SER A 329 -1.09 18.12 -21.42
CA SER A 329 -1.72 19.46 -21.38
C SER A 329 -3.21 19.36 -21.72
N LYS A 330 -3.53 18.61 -22.78
CA LYS A 330 -4.91 18.39 -23.24
C LYS A 330 -5.76 17.64 -22.22
N LEU A 331 -5.22 16.56 -21.64
CA LEU A 331 -5.92 15.79 -20.61
C LEU A 331 -6.10 16.61 -19.32
N SER A 332 -5.08 17.36 -18.90
CA SER A 332 -5.16 18.24 -17.73
C SER A 332 -6.21 19.32 -17.89
N GLU A 333 -6.22 20.03 -19.02
CA GLU A 333 -7.24 21.02 -19.34
C GLU A 333 -8.65 20.42 -19.41
N ALA A 334 -8.79 19.24 -20.02
CA ALA A 334 -10.06 18.55 -20.12
C ALA A 334 -10.60 18.13 -18.75
N VAL A 335 -9.74 17.59 -17.87
CA VAL A 335 -10.12 17.24 -16.50
C VAL A 335 -10.59 18.49 -15.76
N ILE A 336 -9.87 19.61 -15.86
CA ILE A 336 -10.27 20.88 -15.23
C ILE A 336 -11.64 21.33 -15.76
N LYS A 337 -11.83 21.36 -17.09
CA LYS A 337 -13.09 21.73 -17.74
C LYS A 337 -14.25 20.83 -17.32
N VAL A 338 -14.04 19.51 -17.27
CA VAL A 338 -15.08 18.55 -16.84
C VAL A 338 -15.48 18.78 -15.38
N ILE A 339 -14.51 19.01 -14.49
CA ILE A 339 -14.80 19.28 -13.07
C ILE A 339 -15.49 20.65 -12.90
N GLU A 340 -15.23 21.64 -13.76
CA GLU A 340 -15.94 22.92 -13.73
C GLU A 340 -17.39 22.82 -14.24
N VAL A 341 -17.62 22.02 -15.28
CA VAL A 341 -18.94 21.81 -15.87
C VAL A 341 -19.84 20.96 -14.96
N GLN A 342 -19.28 19.98 -14.25
CA GLN A 342 -20.02 19.13 -13.31
C GLN A 342 -19.98 19.70 -11.88
N GLN A 343 -20.87 20.66 -11.59
CA GLN A 343 -21.00 21.26 -10.25
C GLN A 343 -21.42 20.27 -9.15
N ASP A 344 -22.10 19.17 -9.53
CA ASP A 344 -22.57 18.13 -8.61
C ASP A 344 -21.60 16.93 -8.50
N MET A 345 -20.39 17.00 -9.06
CA MET A 345 -19.44 15.88 -9.00
C MET A 345 -19.00 15.62 -7.55
N PRO A 346 -19.15 14.39 -7.03
CA PRO A 346 -18.62 14.03 -5.72
C PRO A 346 -17.10 14.21 -5.66
N LEU A 347 -16.56 14.62 -4.51
CA LEU A 347 -15.11 14.78 -4.28
C LEU A 347 -14.31 13.53 -4.71
N VAL A 348 -14.86 12.34 -4.43
CA VAL A 348 -14.29 11.04 -4.83
C VAL A 348 -14.06 10.96 -6.34
N GLY A 349 -14.98 11.49 -7.14
CA GLY A 349 -14.89 11.48 -8.61
C GLY A 349 -13.76 12.39 -9.12
N ALA A 350 -13.65 13.60 -8.57
CA ALA A 350 -12.59 14.53 -8.94
C ALA A 350 -11.20 13.99 -8.56
N VAL A 351 -11.05 13.42 -7.36
CA VAL A 351 -9.79 12.79 -6.92
C VAL A 351 -9.45 11.59 -7.79
N CYS A 352 -10.43 10.75 -8.17
CA CYS A 352 -10.21 9.61 -9.06
C CYS A 352 -9.67 10.04 -10.43
N LEU A 353 -10.21 11.13 -11.01
CA LEU A 353 -9.68 11.69 -12.25
C LEU A 353 -8.23 12.19 -12.10
N HIS A 354 -7.90 12.83 -10.98
CA HIS A 354 -6.53 13.23 -10.69
C HIS A 354 -5.60 12.02 -10.45
N VAL A 355 -6.08 10.92 -9.86
CA VAL A 355 -5.33 9.66 -9.72
C VAL A 355 -5.03 9.05 -11.08
N ALA A 356 -6.03 8.97 -11.97
CA ALA A 356 -5.86 8.48 -13.33
C ALA A 356 -4.87 9.35 -14.12
N LEU A 357 -4.99 10.68 -14.03
CA LEU A 357 -4.07 11.62 -14.67
C LEU A 357 -2.65 11.49 -14.12
N LEU A 358 -2.49 11.31 -12.80
CA LEU A 358 -1.19 11.11 -12.19
C LEU A 358 -0.57 9.78 -12.61
N THR A 359 -1.34 8.70 -12.62
CA THR A 359 -0.88 7.37 -13.07
C THR A 359 -0.43 7.41 -14.53
N PHE A 360 -1.19 8.10 -15.39
CA PHE A 360 -0.81 8.37 -16.77
C PHE A 360 0.51 9.16 -16.84
N THR A 361 0.61 10.28 -16.11
CA THR A 361 1.80 11.15 -16.11
C THR A 361 3.03 10.39 -15.65
N LEU A 362 2.91 9.64 -14.57
CA LEU A 362 3.98 8.81 -14.03
C LEU A 362 4.43 7.79 -15.07
N ARG A 363 3.51 7.14 -15.80
CA ARG A 363 3.83 6.15 -16.84
C ARG A 363 4.47 6.75 -18.10
N VAL A 364 3.96 7.87 -18.59
CA VAL A 364 4.39 8.48 -19.86
C VAL A 364 5.61 9.41 -19.68
N HIS A 365 5.66 10.18 -18.61
CA HIS A 365 6.70 11.19 -18.35
C HIS A 365 7.33 11.00 -16.96
N ALA A 366 8.15 9.96 -16.81
CA ALA A 366 8.85 9.69 -15.56
C ALA A 366 9.86 10.79 -15.17
N ASP A 367 10.36 11.55 -16.15
CA ASP A 367 11.43 12.54 -15.94
C ASP A 367 10.90 13.95 -15.59
N ARG A 368 9.60 14.23 -15.76
CA ARG A 368 9.02 15.57 -15.60
C ARG A 368 8.24 15.69 -14.29
N LEU A 369 8.96 16.04 -13.22
CA LEU A 369 8.38 16.32 -11.90
C LEU A 369 7.42 17.53 -11.91
N ASP A 370 7.58 18.48 -12.84
CA ASP A 370 6.70 19.65 -12.98
C ASP A 370 5.24 19.23 -13.21
N TYR A 371 5.02 18.21 -14.04
CA TYR A 371 3.67 17.73 -14.37
C TYR A 371 3.02 17.03 -13.18
N VAL A 372 3.80 16.30 -12.39
CA VAL A 372 3.34 15.72 -11.12
C VAL A 372 2.92 16.83 -10.15
N ASP A 373 3.75 17.86 -9.97
CA ASP A 373 3.42 18.97 -9.06
C ASP A 373 2.21 19.78 -9.55
N GLN A 374 2.02 19.92 -10.87
CA GLN A 374 0.82 20.55 -11.44
C GLN A 374 -0.45 19.76 -11.17
N VAL A 375 -0.43 18.42 -11.29
CA VAL A 375 -1.61 17.57 -10.97
C VAL A 375 -1.93 17.65 -9.48
N LEU A 376 -0.91 17.57 -8.62
CA LEU A 376 -1.09 17.74 -7.17
C LEU A 376 -1.61 19.13 -6.84
N GLY A 377 -1.08 20.18 -7.47
CA GLY A 377 -1.56 21.55 -7.31
C GLY A 377 -3.01 21.75 -7.78
N ALA A 378 -3.43 21.10 -8.86
CA ALA A 378 -4.83 21.10 -9.30
C ALA A 378 -5.75 20.41 -8.29
N CYS A 379 -5.31 19.29 -7.71
CA CYS A 379 -6.02 18.60 -6.64
C CYS A 379 -6.15 19.48 -5.38
N VAL A 380 -5.05 20.14 -4.96
CA VAL A 380 -5.05 21.10 -3.84
C VAL A 380 -6.03 22.24 -4.07
N LYS A 381 -6.12 22.80 -5.29
CA LYS A 381 -7.10 23.85 -5.60
C LYS A 381 -8.55 23.41 -5.43
N LYS A 382 -8.86 22.13 -5.68
CA LYS A 382 -10.20 21.57 -5.47
C LYS A 382 -10.46 21.20 -4.01
N LEU A 383 -9.42 20.81 -3.28
CA LEU A 383 -9.47 20.56 -1.83
C LEU A 383 -9.56 21.87 -1.02
N ASN A 384 -8.98 22.97 -1.52
CA ASN A 384 -9.08 24.31 -0.95
C ASN A 384 -10.52 24.85 -1.02
N GLY A 385 -11.36 24.46 -0.06
CA GLY A 385 -12.77 24.82 0.04
C GLY A 385 -13.63 23.72 0.66
N VAL A 386 -13.14 22.49 0.62
CA VAL A 386 -13.67 21.35 1.38
C VAL A 386 -12.79 21.26 2.63
N GLY A 387 -13.38 21.25 3.83
CA GLY A 387 -12.59 21.11 5.07
C GLY A 387 -11.86 19.76 5.14
N LYS A 388 -11.61 19.26 6.36
CA LYS A 388 -11.07 17.89 6.52
C LYS A 388 -11.95 16.87 5.80
N VAL A 389 -11.34 16.04 4.94
CA VAL A 389 -12.06 15.04 4.12
C VAL A 389 -12.48 13.86 5.01
N ASN A 390 -13.77 13.75 5.31
CA ASN A 390 -14.31 12.68 6.17
C ASN A 390 -14.89 11.48 5.38
N ASP A 391 -14.88 11.51 4.04
CA ASP A 391 -15.42 10.40 3.22
C ASP A 391 -14.36 9.31 3.03
N SER A 392 -14.58 8.15 3.65
CA SER A 392 -13.70 6.97 3.58
C SER A 392 -13.31 6.56 2.14
N LYS A 393 -14.19 6.78 1.15
CA LYS A 393 -13.88 6.47 -0.25
C LYS A 393 -12.95 7.50 -0.88
N ALA A 394 -13.11 8.78 -0.56
CA ALA A 394 -12.23 9.84 -1.04
C ALA A 394 -10.84 9.68 -0.42
N THR A 395 -10.79 9.41 0.88
CA THR A 395 -9.57 9.14 1.63
C THR A 395 -8.74 8.02 1.03
N LYS A 396 -9.35 6.88 0.65
CA LYS A 396 -8.65 5.79 -0.04
C LYS A 396 -8.06 6.24 -1.38
N GLN A 397 -8.78 7.04 -2.15
CA GLN A 397 -8.28 7.56 -3.43
C GLN A 397 -7.15 8.56 -3.24
N ILE A 398 -7.18 9.37 -2.17
CA ILE A 398 -6.05 10.26 -1.84
C ILE A 398 -4.83 9.45 -1.41
N ILE A 399 -4.99 8.37 -0.64
CA ILE A 399 -3.87 7.45 -0.33
C ILE A 399 -3.27 6.90 -1.64
N THR A 400 -4.09 6.42 -2.57
CA THR A 400 -3.62 5.94 -3.88
C THR A 400 -2.92 7.03 -4.69
N LEU A 401 -3.42 8.27 -4.64
CA LEU A 401 -2.79 9.42 -5.29
C LEU A 401 -1.38 9.69 -4.73
N LEU A 402 -1.23 9.64 -3.40
CA LEU A 402 0.03 9.95 -2.73
C LEU A 402 1.01 8.77 -2.74
N SER A 403 0.52 7.53 -2.85
CA SER A 403 1.35 6.32 -2.94
C SER A 403 1.91 6.10 -4.35
N ALA A 404 1.19 6.49 -5.41
CA ALA A 404 1.63 6.27 -6.79
C ALA A 404 3.01 6.87 -7.12
N PRO A 405 3.36 8.11 -6.70
CA PRO A 405 4.72 8.63 -6.86
C PRO A 405 5.76 7.85 -6.04
N LEU A 406 5.41 7.43 -4.82
CA LEU A 406 6.32 6.72 -3.91
C LEU A 406 6.67 5.31 -4.39
N GLU A 407 5.79 4.67 -5.15
CA GLU A 407 6.06 3.37 -5.75
C GLU A 407 6.94 3.46 -7.01
N LYS A 408 6.82 4.56 -7.78
CA LYS A 408 7.55 4.71 -9.04
C LYS A 408 8.92 5.37 -8.88
N TYR A 409 9.06 6.36 -8.00
CA TYR A 409 10.34 7.01 -7.78
C TYR A 409 11.17 6.24 -6.76
N ASN A 410 12.28 5.65 -7.22
CA ASN A 410 13.24 4.98 -6.35
C ASN A 410 13.86 5.94 -5.31
N ASN A 411 13.91 7.24 -5.61
CA ASN A 411 14.41 8.28 -4.69
C ASN A 411 13.25 9.04 -4.05
N VAL A 412 12.91 8.73 -2.80
CA VAL A 412 11.91 9.49 -2.02
C VAL A 412 12.27 10.97 -1.90
N VAL A 413 13.56 11.31 -1.98
CA VAL A 413 14.07 12.69 -1.99
C VAL A 413 13.47 13.54 -3.12
N THR A 414 13.15 12.97 -4.29
CA THR A 414 12.52 13.73 -5.37
C THR A 414 11.04 14.01 -5.09
N VAL A 415 10.37 13.13 -4.34
CA VAL A 415 8.99 13.32 -3.88
C VAL A 415 8.94 14.39 -2.78
N LEU A 416 9.95 14.45 -1.90
CA LEU A 416 10.07 15.50 -0.87
C LEU A 416 10.27 16.91 -1.46
N ASN A 417 10.80 17.03 -2.68
CA ASN A 417 10.95 18.31 -3.36
C ASN A 417 9.62 18.86 -3.94
N LEU A 418 8.54 18.08 -3.92
CA LEU A 418 7.24 18.50 -4.47
C LEU A 418 6.57 19.50 -3.53
N THR A 419 6.33 20.72 -4.01
CA THR A 419 5.82 21.83 -3.18
C THR A 419 4.37 21.65 -2.76
N ASN A 420 3.57 20.92 -3.54
CA ASN A 420 2.15 20.73 -3.28
C ASN A 420 1.83 19.41 -2.54
N TYR A 421 2.82 18.53 -2.35
CA TYR A 421 2.65 17.27 -1.64
C TYR A 421 2.31 17.47 -0.14
N PRO A 422 3.02 18.35 0.62
CA PRO A 422 2.68 18.61 2.02
C PRO A 422 1.30 19.24 2.20
N LYS A 423 0.88 20.09 1.25
CA LYS A 423 -0.42 20.79 1.30
C LYS A 423 -1.60 19.83 1.22
N ILE A 424 -1.49 18.74 0.45
CA ILE A 424 -2.55 17.71 0.39
C ILE A 424 -2.67 17.01 1.74
N MET A 425 -1.54 16.76 2.40
CA MET A 425 -1.49 16.10 3.70
C MET A 425 -2.15 16.93 4.81
N GLU A 426 -2.12 18.26 4.73
CA GLU A 426 -2.83 19.15 5.67
C GLU A 426 -4.37 19.02 5.60
N HIS A 427 -4.93 18.53 4.49
CA HIS A 427 -6.38 18.36 4.31
C HIS A 427 -6.91 16.99 4.74
N LEU A 428 -6.03 16.05 5.10
CA LEU A 428 -6.39 14.70 5.52
C LEU A 428 -6.77 14.65 7.01
N ASP A 429 -7.49 13.59 7.37
CA ASP A 429 -7.79 13.24 8.75
C ASP A 429 -6.60 12.55 9.44
N TYR A 430 -6.60 12.58 10.77
CA TYR A 430 -5.49 12.08 11.59
C TYR A 430 -5.16 10.61 11.33
N GLY A 431 -6.20 9.77 11.18
CA GLY A 431 -6.02 8.34 10.92
C GLY A 431 -5.33 8.09 9.56
N THR A 432 -5.73 8.84 8.54
CA THR A 432 -5.17 8.67 7.19
C THR A 432 -3.76 9.20 7.05
N ASN A 433 -3.48 10.35 7.66
CA ASN A 433 -2.13 10.90 7.70
C ASN A 433 -1.16 9.96 8.42
N LYS A 434 -1.61 9.27 9.47
CA LYS A 434 -0.86 8.20 10.14
C LYS A 434 -0.56 7.02 9.19
N ILE A 435 -1.56 6.53 8.46
CA ILE A 435 -1.37 5.46 7.46
C ILE A 435 -0.41 5.91 6.36
N MET A 436 -0.55 7.14 5.87
CA MET A 436 0.30 7.68 4.81
C MET A 436 1.76 7.85 5.29
N ALA A 437 1.96 8.32 6.53
CA ALA A 437 3.27 8.39 7.16
C ALA A 437 3.94 7.01 7.24
N VAL A 438 3.19 5.96 7.60
CA VAL A 438 3.69 4.57 7.60
C VAL A 438 4.09 4.12 6.19
N VAL A 439 3.28 4.42 5.16
CA VAL A 439 3.59 4.09 3.76
C VAL A 439 4.87 4.80 3.29
N ILE A 440 5.07 6.07 3.66
CA ILE A 440 6.29 6.83 3.35
C ILE A 440 7.51 6.15 3.98
N ILE A 441 7.46 5.81 5.28
CA ILE A 441 8.57 5.13 5.97
C ILE A 441 8.87 3.78 5.34
N GLN A 442 7.85 2.98 5.03
CA GLN A 442 8.04 1.69 4.37
C GLN A 442 8.65 1.84 2.97
N SER A 443 8.29 2.89 2.21
CA SER A 443 8.91 3.16 0.89
C SER A 443 10.39 3.55 1.04
N ILE A 444 10.73 4.42 2.00
CA ILE A 444 12.12 4.77 2.32
C ILE A 444 12.94 3.52 2.66
N MET A 445 12.34 2.60 3.44
CA MET A 445 12.98 1.35 3.83
C MET A 445 13.17 0.38 2.66
N LYS A 446 12.16 0.22 1.79
CA LYS A 446 12.23 -0.66 0.60
C LYS A 446 13.32 -0.21 -0.36
N ASN A 447 13.45 1.11 -0.55
CA ASN A 447 14.40 1.68 -1.52
C ASN A 447 15.78 1.91 -0.93
N GLY A 448 15.95 1.83 0.40
CA GLY A 448 17.24 2.04 1.07
C GLY A 448 17.78 3.46 0.90
N THR A 449 16.91 4.47 0.77
CA THR A 449 17.33 5.85 0.51
C THR A 449 17.84 6.53 1.76
N PHE A 450 19.11 6.93 1.78
CA PHE A 450 19.69 7.75 2.84
C PHE A 450 19.34 9.23 2.64
N ILE A 451 18.92 9.89 3.72
CA ILE A 451 18.63 11.33 3.72
C ILE A 451 19.84 12.04 4.32
N MET A 452 20.55 12.79 3.48
CA MET A 452 21.83 13.40 3.85
C MET A 452 21.69 14.87 4.32
N GLU A 453 20.65 15.59 3.91
CA GLU A 453 20.51 17.03 4.24
C GLU A 453 19.50 17.30 5.37
N ALA A 454 19.86 18.22 6.27
CA ALA A 454 19.00 18.61 7.41
C ALA A 454 17.66 19.22 6.99
N ASP A 455 17.62 19.99 5.90
CA ASP A 455 16.39 20.63 5.40
C ASP A 455 15.37 19.58 4.89
N LYS A 456 15.87 18.53 4.24
CA LYS A 456 15.05 17.39 3.78
C LYS A 456 14.54 16.56 4.96
N VAL A 457 15.32 16.45 6.03
CA VAL A 457 14.91 15.81 7.28
C VAL A 457 13.81 16.62 7.97
N GLU A 458 13.93 17.95 8.03
CA GLU A 458 12.88 18.83 8.55
C GLU A 458 11.58 18.68 7.73
N ALA A 459 11.67 18.69 6.40
CA ALA A 459 10.51 18.47 5.53
C ALA A 459 9.86 17.09 5.75
N LEU A 460 10.67 16.03 5.92
CA LEU A 460 10.16 14.71 6.23
C LEU A 460 9.45 14.68 7.59
N PHE A 461 10.03 15.27 8.64
CA PHE A 461 9.39 15.30 9.96
C PHE A 461 8.14 16.18 9.99
N GLN A 462 8.02 17.18 9.12
CA GLN A 462 6.77 17.91 8.93
C GLN A 462 5.68 17.02 8.32
N LEU A 463 6.01 16.15 7.36
CA LEU A 463 5.08 15.16 6.83
C LEU A 463 4.73 14.10 7.89
N LEU A 464 5.70 13.67 8.70
CA LEU A 464 5.50 12.70 9.77
C LEU A 464 4.92 13.33 11.06
N LYS A 465 4.49 14.60 11.03
CA LYS A 465 4.07 15.33 12.22
C LYS A 465 3.01 14.58 13.02
N GLU A 466 2.07 13.92 12.38
CA GLU A 466 0.98 13.23 13.09
C GLU A 466 1.38 11.85 13.64
N LEU A 467 2.41 11.23 13.05
CA LEU A 467 3.05 10.03 13.59
C LEU A 467 4.00 10.36 14.75
N VAL A 468 4.53 11.59 14.79
CA VAL A 468 5.46 12.06 15.82
C VAL A 468 4.77 12.84 16.93
N GLN A 469 3.72 13.62 16.66
CA GLN A 469 3.00 14.50 17.58
C GLN A 469 1.53 14.08 17.72
N ASP A 470 0.98 14.24 18.91
CA ASP A 470 -0.46 14.13 19.12
C ASP A 470 -1.14 15.43 18.61
N SER A 471 -1.98 15.32 17.59
CA SER A 471 -2.76 16.43 17.04
C SER A 471 -4.24 16.33 17.46
N ASP A 472 -5.00 17.43 17.35
CA ASP A 472 -6.45 17.46 17.62
C ASP A 472 -7.21 16.43 16.77
N GLY A 473 -7.60 15.33 17.41
CA GLY A 473 -8.25 14.17 16.78
C GLY A 473 -7.64 12.81 17.12
N SER A 474 -6.57 12.76 17.94
CA SER A 474 -6.04 11.49 18.45
C SER A 474 -7.09 10.74 19.26
N PRO A 475 -7.38 9.45 18.97
CA PRO A 475 -8.18 8.63 19.87
C PRO A 475 -7.54 8.65 21.26
N THR A 476 -8.38 8.69 22.29
CA THR A 476 -7.92 8.59 23.67
C THR A 476 -7.07 7.34 23.86
N LEU A 477 -6.05 7.46 24.70
CA LEU A 477 -5.02 6.44 24.98
C LEU A 477 -5.53 5.02 25.32
N ASP A 478 -6.82 4.86 25.58
CA ASP A 478 -7.50 3.60 25.93
C ASP A 478 -8.14 2.88 24.71
N GLU A 479 -8.16 3.49 23.52
CA GLU A 479 -8.74 2.91 22.28
C GLU A 479 -7.69 2.45 21.25
N LEU A 480 -6.40 2.56 21.56
CA LEU A 480 -5.31 2.15 20.66
C LEU A 480 -4.84 0.73 20.99
N ASP A 481 -4.77 -0.12 19.97
CA ASP A 481 -4.12 -1.43 20.09
C ASP A 481 -2.62 -1.23 20.36
N GLU A 482 -2.15 -1.76 21.50
CA GLU A 482 -0.77 -1.59 21.96
C GLU A 482 0.25 -2.20 20.98
N GLU A 483 -0.13 -3.27 20.26
CA GLU A 483 0.71 -3.93 19.26
C GLU A 483 0.91 -3.04 18.02
N ASP A 484 -0.17 -2.51 17.44
CA ASP A 484 -0.11 -1.61 16.28
C ASP A 484 0.68 -0.33 16.61
N PHE A 485 0.45 0.24 17.79
CA PHE A 485 1.21 1.40 18.26
C PHE A 485 2.72 1.08 18.39
N MET A 486 3.06 -0.10 18.92
CA MET A 486 4.45 -0.53 19.04
C MET A 486 5.11 -0.75 17.66
N GLU A 487 4.42 -1.36 16.71
CA GLU A 487 4.92 -1.53 15.34
C GLU A 487 5.21 -0.20 14.65
N GLU A 488 4.31 0.76 14.77
CA GLU A 488 4.48 2.11 14.23
C GLU A 488 5.68 2.84 14.85
N GLN A 489 5.83 2.80 16.16
CA GLN A 489 6.97 3.43 16.82
C GLN A 489 8.29 2.72 16.48
N ASN A 490 8.26 1.40 16.27
CA ASN A 490 9.41 0.66 15.76
C ASN A 490 9.79 1.07 14.32
N LEU A 491 8.83 1.46 13.48
CA LEU A 491 9.13 2.01 12.15
C LEU A 491 9.83 3.37 12.25
N VAL A 492 9.39 4.24 13.16
CA VAL A 492 10.10 5.50 13.46
C VAL A 492 11.51 5.24 13.98
N ALA A 493 11.68 4.26 14.87
CA ALA A 493 13.00 3.85 15.37
C ALA A 493 13.93 3.39 14.24
N ARG A 494 13.40 2.65 13.25
CA ARG A 494 14.15 2.23 12.06
C ARG A 494 14.48 3.41 11.14
N LEU A 495 13.57 4.38 11.00
CA LEU A 495 13.81 5.57 10.19
C LEU A 495 15.06 6.34 10.66
N VAL A 496 15.29 6.42 11.98
CA VAL A 496 16.48 7.09 12.55
C VAL A 496 17.79 6.45 12.05
N GLN A 497 17.81 5.15 11.75
CA GLN A 497 19.00 4.48 11.21
C GLN A 497 19.26 4.80 9.74
N MET A 498 18.25 5.27 9.00
CA MET A 498 18.35 5.69 7.59
C MET A 498 18.83 7.14 7.45
N LEU A 499 18.85 7.89 8.56
CA LEU A 499 19.43 9.23 8.63
C LEU A 499 20.94 9.10 8.87
N THR A 500 21.70 8.91 7.79
CA THR A 500 23.17 8.89 7.89
C THR A 500 23.78 9.83 6.87
N ASN A 501 24.65 10.69 7.36
CA ASN A 501 25.56 11.49 6.52
C ASN A 501 27.01 11.04 6.78
N GLU A 502 27.87 11.27 5.79
CA GLU A 502 29.31 11.12 5.88
C GLU A 502 29.96 12.31 6.61
N ASP A 503 29.35 13.50 6.52
CA ASP A 503 29.79 14.68 7.26
C ASP A 503 29.26 14.65 8.71
N ASN A 504 30.18 14.82 9.67
CA ASN A 504 29.89 14.81 11.10
C ASN A 504 29.05 16.02 11.52
N ASP A 505 29.25 17.18 10.89
CA ASP A 505 28.56 18.42 11.23
C ASP A 505 27.11 18.41 10.78
N GLU A 506 26.86 17.98 9.55
CA GLU A 506 25.51 17.78 9.05
C GLU A 506 24.80 16.64 9.79
N MET A 507 25.51 15.56 10.14
CA MET A 507 24.94 14.48 10.95
C MET A 507 24.48 14.99 12.33
N PHE A 508 25.27 15.84 12.99
CA PHE A 508 24.86 16.42 14.27
C PHE A 508 23.67 17.38 14.14
N LYS A 509 23.62 18.20 13.07
CA LYS A 509 22.45 19.04 12.77
C LYS A 509 21.19 18.18 12.56
N ILE A 510 21.29 17.07 11.84
CA ILE A 510 20.20 16.11 11.63
C ILE A 510 19.71 15.55 12.98
N LEU A 511 20.61 15.15 13.86
CA LEU A 511 20.27 14.62 15.19
C LEU A 511 19.57 15.67 16.06
N ILE A 512 20.01 16.94 16.02
CA ILE A 512 19.34 18.05 16.72
C ILE A 512 17.92 18.26 16.19
N THR A 513 17.76 18.29 14.86
CA THR A 513 16.46 18.45 14.22
C THR A 513 15.52 17.30 14.60
N ALA A 514 16.00 16.06 14.54
CA ALA A 514 15.22 14.88 14.95
C ALA A 514 14.80 14.96 16.42
N LYS A 515 15.71 15.33 17.33
CA LYS A 515 15.39 15.53 18.77
C LYS A 515 14.27 16.55 18.97
N LYS A 516 14.34 17.70 18.29
CA LYS A 516 13.35 18.77 18.39
C LYS A 516 11.94 18.32 18.00
N HIS A 517 11.82 17.41 17.03
CA HIS A 517 10.54 16.84 16.63
C HIS A 517 10.06 15.75 17.58
N PHE A 518 10.95 14.85 18.02
CA PHE A 518 10.58 13.79 18.97
C PHE A 518 10.14 14.32 20.33
N GLN A 519 10.76 15.39 20.84
CA GLN A 519 10.36 16.03 22.11
C GLN A 519 8.91 16.54 22.11
N LYS A 520 8.30 16.77 20.94
CA LYS A 520 6.91 17.20 20.82
C LYS A 520 5.91 16.03 20.87
N GLY A 521 6.38 14.78 20.90
CA GLY A 521 5.58 13.57 20.69
C GLY A 521 4.96 12.90 21.90
N GLY A 522 5.04 13.51 23.08
CA GLY A 522 4.47 12.96 24.31
C GLY A 522 5.29 11.83 24.92
N SER A 523 5.01 11.50 26.19
CA SER A 523 5.86 10.62 27.01
C SER A 523 5.94 9.18 26.50
N LYS A 524 4.82 8.56 26.06
CA LYS A 524 4.84 7.15 25.63
C LYS A 524 5.63 6.90 24.33
N ARG A 525 5.64 7.83 23.37
CA ARG A 525 6.40 7.70 22.10
C ARG A 525 7.90 7.90 22.29
N LEU A 526 8.30 8.74 23.26
CA LEU A 526 9.71 8.98 23.59
C LEU A 526 10.45 7.71 24.02
N GLY A 527 9.75 6.77 24.69
CA GLY A 527 10.32 5.49 25.11
C GLY A 527 10.90 4.64 23.95
N TYR A 528 10.36 4.78 22.75
CA TYR A 528 10.76 3.99 21.57
C TYR A 528 11.63 4.77 20.58
N SER A 529 11.42 6.09 20.46
CA SER A 529 12.09 6.93 19.46
C SER A 529 13.44 7.50 19.92
N LEU A 530 13.61 7.76 21.22
CA LEU A 530 14.87 8.30 21.76
C LEU A 530 16.04 7.30 21.83
N PRO A 531 15.86 6.01 22.18
CA PRO A 531 16.99 5.08 22.24
C PRO A 531 17.73 4.92 20.89
N PRO A 532 17.04 4.79 19.73
CA PRO A 532 17.71 4.79 18.43
C PRO A 532 18.52 6.06 18.15
N LEU A 533 18.03 7.22 18.59
CA LEU A 533 18.73 8.49 18.47
C LEU A 533 20.01 8.51 19.31
N VAL A 534 19.94 7.98 20.54
CA VAL A 534 21.11 7.80 21.42
C VAL A 534 22.14 6.88 20.77
N PHE A 535 21.73 5.72 20.23
CA PHE A 535 22.66 4.82 19.54
C PHE A 535 23.27 5.43 18.27
N SER A 536 22.51 6.22 17.52
CA SER A 536 23.03 6.94 16.35
C SER A 536 24.07 7.99 16.76
N ALA A 537 23.80 8.74 17.83
CA ALA A 537 24.76 9.68 18.41
C ALA A 537 26.00 8.97 18.98
N LEU A 538 25.87 7.81 19.63
CA LEU A 538 27.01 7.01 20.10
C LEU A 538 27.86 6.48 18.93
N LYS A 539 27.23 6.14 17.79
CA LYS A 539 27.94 5.78 16.56
C LYS A 539 28.73 6.97 16.00
N LEU A 540 28.18 8.18 16.08
CA LEU A 540 28.90 9.41 15.72
C LEU A 540 30.10 9.64 16.65
N VAL A 541 29.95 9.42 17.96
CA VAL A 541 31.07 9.51 18.92
C VAL A 541 32.19 8.54 18.56
N ARG A 542 31.87 7.28 18.23
CA ARG A 542 32.88 6.29 17.82
C ARG A 542 33.59 6.69 16.52
N ARG A 543 32.87 7.27 15.55
CA ARG A 543 33.48 7.78 14.31
C ARG A 543 34.42 8.94 14.56
N LEU A 544 34.04 9.89 15.43
CA LEU A 544 34.91 10.99 15.84
C LEU A 544 36.18 10.46 16.52
N GLN A 545 36.04 9.43 17.37
CA GLN A 545 37.19 8.79 18.03
C GLN A 545 38.13 8.07 17.05
N GLU A 546 37.61 7.38 16.03
CA GLU A 546 38.42 6.76 14.98
C GLU A 546 39.18 7.81 14.15
N GLN A 547 38.55 8.96 13.88
CA GLN A 547 39.19 10.08 13.20
C GLN A 547 40.25 10.76 14.05
N ASP A 548 40.01 10.94 15.36
CA ASP A 548 41.00 11.49 16.29
C ASP A 548 42.23 10.57 16.41
N LYS A 549 42.03 9.25 16.48
CA LYS A 549 43.13 8.26 16.47
C LYS A 549 43.93 8.27 15.17
N ASN A 550 43.27 8.43 14.01
CA ASN A 550 43.96 8.53 12.72
C ASN A 550 44.74 9.85 12.58
N ASN A 551 44.19 10.96 13.08
CA ASN A 551 44.87 12.26 13.12
C ASN A 551 46.07 12.28 14.08
N GLU A 552 46.06 11.48 15.15
CA GLU A 552 47.23 11.31 16.03
C GLU A 552 48.36 10.51 15.36
N VAL A 553 48.06 9.53 14.50
CA VAL A 553 49.09 8.78 13.75
C VAL A 553 49.83 9.68 12.74
N ASP A 554 49.13 10.62 12.11
CA ASP A 554 49.75 11.61 11.19
C ASP A 554 50.61 12.66 11.91
N LYS A 555 50.41 12.89 13.23
CA LYS A 555 51.27 13.78 14.03
C LYS A 555 52.61 13.16 14.43
N VAL A 556 52.79 11.84 14.33
CA VAL A 556 54.05 11.16 14.71
C VAL A 556 55.11 11.23 13.60
N THR A 557 54.77 11.64 12.37
CA THR A 557 55.73 11.75 11.24
C THR A 557 56.32 13.14 11.00
N PHE A 558 55.89 14.19 11.71
CA PHE A 558 56.55 15.50 11.65
C PHE A 558 56.93 16.00 13.04
N SER A 559 58.22 16.34 13.17
CA SER A 559 58.93 16.69 14.39
C SER A 559 58.33 17.89 15.14
N PRO A 560 58.53 17.99 16.47
CA PRO A 560 57.97 19.05 17.28
C PRO A 560 58.84 20.32 17.18
N GLN A 561 58.34 21.37 16.52
CA GLN A 561 58.83 22.72 16.75
C GLN A 561 57.71 23.76 16.57
N GLU A 562 57.64 24.62 17.60
CA GLU A 562 56.95 25.92 17.65
C GLU A 562 55.47 25.94 18.08
N GLN A 563 55.32 26.01 19.41
CA GLN A 563 54.23 26.72 20.07
C GLN A 563 54.22 28.20 19.62
N GLY A 564 53.08 28.69 19.12
CA GLY A 564 52.88 30.13 18.93
C GLY A 564 51.67 30.53 18.08
N SER A 565 50.60 30.95 18.77
CA SER A 565 49.57 31.94 18.36
C SER A 565 48.35 31.52 17.51
N SER A 566 47.23 32.20 17.80
CA SER A 566 45.85 32.19 17.24
C SER A 566 45.07 30.88 17.46
N THR A 567 44.11 30.75 18.40
CA THR A 567 42.89 31.55 18.63
C THR A 567 42.16 31.87 17.32
N GLU A 568 40.96 31.29 17.14
CA GLU A 568 39.93 31.55 16.12
C GLU A 568 39.69 30.51 14.99
N ALA A 569 40.35 29.34 14.97
CA ALA A 569 40.06 28.28 13.97
C ALA A 569 39.42 26.98 14.53
N ASP A 570 39.23 26.85 15.84
CA ASP A 570 38.74 25.62 16.50
C ASP A 570 37.20 25.55 16.68
N GLU A 571 36.42 26.45 16.07
CA GLU A 571 34.95 26.39 16.14
C GLU A 571 34.30 25.40 15.17
N ALA A 572 35.07 24.83 14.23
CA ALA A 572 34.54 24.03 13.12
C ALA A 572 34.60 22.50 13.31
N ASN A 573 35.20 21.98 14.38
CA ASN A 573 35.15 20.55 14.67
C ASN A 573 34.23 20.30 15.88
N ILE A 574 33.17 19.51 15.68
CA ILE A 574 32.34 19.03 16.79
C ILE A 574 33.21 18.23 17.75
N SER A 575 33.38 18.75 18.96
CA SER A 575 34.03 18.01 20.01
C SER A 575 33.10 16.90 20.53
N PRO A 576 33.63 15.73 20.91
CA PRO A 576 32.84 14.65 21.53
C PRO A 576 32.08 15.14 22.77
N GLN A 577 32.60 16.15 23.47
CA GLN A 577 31.94 16.81 24.60
C GLN A 577 30.57 17.43 24.24
N LYS A 578 30.44 18.09 23.08
CA LYS A 578 29.16 18.66 22.63
C LYS A 578 28.14 17.54 22.34
N VAL A 579 28.59 16.42 21.79
CA VAL A 579 27.73 15.25 21.52
C VAL A 579 27.30 14.59 22.84
N PHE A 580 28.19 14.48 23.82
CA PHE A 580 27.85 13.96 25.14
C PHE A 580 26.89 14.87 25.92
N GLN A 581 27.04 16.19 25.84
CA GLN A 581 26.05 17.12 26.42
C GLN A 581 24.68 16.97 25.74
N PHE A 582 24.65 16.79 24.42
CA PHE A 582 23.42 16.49 23.68
C PHE A 582 22.81 15.16 24.12
N LEU A 583 23.62 14.12 24.32
CA LEU A 583 23.20 12.81 24.83
C LEU A 583 22.60 12.95 26.24
N LEU A 584 23.28 13.64 27.15
CA LEU A 584 22.79 13.89 28.51
C LEU A 584 21.40 14.52 28.50
N GLN A 585 21.23 15.64 27.79
CA GLN A 585 19.93 16.28 27.66
C GLN A 585 18.85 15.38 27.01
N THR A 586 19.25 14.43 26.17
CA THR A 586 18.33 13.51 25.49
C THR A 586 17.88 12.39 26.43
N VAL A 587 18.80 11.84 27.22
CA VAL A 587 18.48 10.83 28.24
C VAL A 587 17.74 11.45 29.42
N ASP A 588 18.03 12.71 29.80
CA ASP A 588 17.24 13.45 30.80
C ASP A 588 15.80 13.71 30.32
N SER A 589 15.60 13.90 29.01
CA SER A 589 14.24 13.96 28.46
C SER A 589 13.51 12.62 28.55
N LEU A 590 14.25 11.50 28.65
CA LEU A 590 13.73 10.16 28.79
C LEU A 590 13.49 9.76 30.25
N SER A 591 14.23 10.29 31.23
CA SER A 591 13.94 10.03 32.66
C SER A 591 12.57 10.59 33.07
N ALA A 592 12.12 11.68 32.43
CA ALA A 592 10.75 12.19 32.60
C ALA A 592 9.63 11.24 32.10
N VAL A 593 9.97 10.10 31.50
CA VAL A 593 9.06 9.10 30.92
C VAL A 593 8.95 7.88 31.85
N PRO A 594 7.80 7.17 31.91
CA PRO A 594 7.63 5.94 32.72
C PRO A 594 8.41 4.71 32.16
N ALA A 595 9.70 4.85 31.85
CA ALA A 595 10.62 3.77 31.47
C ALA A 595 12.00 3.93 32.14
N PRO A 596 12.07 3.94 33.49
CA PRO A 596 13.30 4.27 34.22
C PRO A 596 14.42 3.25 34.03
N GLU A 597 14.10 1.98 33.81
CA GLU A 597 15.10 0.94 33.52
C GLU A 597 15.86 1.20 32.22
N LEU A 598 15.17 1.73 31.20
CA LEU A 598 15.76 2.01 29.90
C LEU A 598 16.68 3.23 29.98
N ALA A 599 16.23 4.29 30.66
CA ALA A 599 17.05 5.47 30.91
C ALA A 599 18.34 5.11 31.65
N LEU A 600 18.25 4.29 32.72
CA LEU A 600 19.42 3.81 33.45
C LEU A 600 20.40 3.03 32.57
N ARG A 601 19.90 2.12 31.71
CA ARG A 601 20.76 1.38 30.77
C ARG A 601 21.46 2.32 29.79
N LEU A 602 20.76 3.34 29.27
CA LEU A 602 21.33 4.31 28.34
C LEU A 602 22.36 5.22 29.01
N TYR A 603 22.12 5.67 30.25
CA TYR A 603 23.13 6.41 31.02
C TYR A 603 24.42 5.59 31.21
N LEU A 604 24.29 4.30 31.57
CA LEU A 604 25.45 3.42 31.73
C LEU A 604 26.21 3.18 30.42
N GLN A 605 25.49 3.00 29.30
CA GLN A 605 26.12 2.87 27.98
C GLN A 605 26.81 4.15 27.52
N CYS A 606 26.20 5.31 27.78
CA CYS A 606 26.84 6.61 27.51
C CYS A 606 28.10 6.80 28.37
N ALA A 607 28.08 6.32 29.61
CA ALA A 607 29.24 6.37 30.50
C ALA A 607 30.36 5.42 30.05
N GLU A 608 30.05 4.23 29.53
CA GLU A 608 31.05 3.34 28.91
C GLU A 608 31.67 3.99 27.67
N ALA A 609 30.86 4.61 26.80
CA ALA A 609 31.37 5.35 25.64
C ALA A 609 32.21 6.59 26.03
N ALA A 610 31.84 7.29 27.11
CA ALA A 610 32.64 8.40 27.65
C ALA A 610 33.96 7.92 28.24
N ASN A 611 33.98 6.72 28.83
CA ASN A 611 35.19 6.04 29.30
C ASN A 611 36.11 5.68 28.11
N ASP A 612 35.58 5.21 26.99
CA ASP A 612 36.42 4.97 25.81
C ASP A 612 37.05 6.26 25.24
N CYS A 613 36.49 7.43 25.56
CA CYS A 613 36.98 8.74 25.13
C CYS A 613 37.84 9.46 26.20
N ASP A 614 38.17 8.81 27.32
CA ASP A 614 38.93 9.39 28.43
C ASP A 614 38.31 10.66 29.06
N LEU A 615 36.99 10.84 28.96
CA LEU A 615 36.27 12.01 29.49
C LEU A 615 35.70 11.75 30.89
N GLU A 616 36.56 11.85 31.91
CA GLU A 616 36.20 11.57 33.32
C GLU A 616 35.01 12.38 33.87
N PRO A 617 34.93 13.72 33.69
CA PRO A 617 33.85 14.51 34.30
C PRO A 617 32.47 14.15 33.75
N ILE A 618 32.39 13.86 32.44
CA ILE A 618 31.16 13.49 31.74
C ILE A 618 30.73 12.09 32.15
N ALA A 619 31.67 11.14 32.23
CA ALA A 619 31.40 9.80 32.72
C ALA A 619 30.87 9.83 34.16
N TYR A 620 31.46 10.67 35.03
CA TYR A 620 31.00 10.84 36.41
C TYR A 620 29.56 11.41 36.46
N GLU A 621 29.27 12.42 35.64
CA GLU A 621 27.93 13.01 35.55
C GLU A 621 26.87 11.97 35.14
N PHE A 622 27.13 11.16 34.11
CA PHE A 622 26.23 10.07 33.72
C PHE A 622 25.98 9.06 34.84
N PHE A 623 27.01 8.70 35.61
CA PHE A 623 26.84 7.83 36.78
C PHE A 623 26.02 8.48 37.88
N THR A 624 26.23 9.76 38.16
CA THR A 624 25.42 10.47 39.16
C THR A 624 23.95 10.49 38.77
N GLN A 625 23.63 10.76 37.50
CA GLN A 625 22.25 10.71 37.01
C GLN A 625 21.68 9.29 37.07
N ALA A 626 22.44 8.27 36.68
CA ALA A 626 22.01 6.87 36.82
C ALA A 626 21.69 6.48 38.27
N PHE A 627 22.45 6.99 39.24
CA PHE A 627 22.15 6.78 40.66
C PHE A 627 20.89 7.52 41.12
N VAL A 628 20.65 8.74 40.63
CA VAL A 628 19.41 9.49 40.92
C VAL A 628 18.19 8.75 40.36
N THR A 629 18.23 8.30 39.10
CA THR A 629 17.16 7.49 38.49
C THR A 629 16.90 6.21 39.29
N TYR A 630 17.96 5.55 39.78
CA TYR A 630 17.83 4.37 40.63
C TYR A 630 17.14 4.67 41.97
N GLU A 631 17.44 5.82 42.60
CA GLU A 631 16.85 6.20 43.90
C GLU A 631 15.40 6.67 43.79
N GLU A 632 15.08 7.47 42.77
CA GLU A 632 13.81 8.18 42.69
C GLU A 632 12.74 7.41 41.92
N GLU A 633 13.11 6.68 40.86
CA GLU A 633 12.13 6.15 39.89
C GLU A 633 11.97 4.62 39.91
N ILE A 634 13.02 3.86 40.28
CA ILE A 634 12.97 2.38 40.26
C ILE A 634 12.46 1.83 41.60
N SER A 635 11.16 1.55 41.66
CA SER A 635 10.52 0.97 42.86
C SER A 635 10.46 -0.57 42.87
N ASP A 636 10.49 -1.23 41.71
CA ASP A 636 10.35 -2.69 41.65
C ASP A 636 11.60 -3.41 42.17
N SER A 637 11.40 -4.42 43.03
CA SER A 637 12.48 -5.15 43.68
C SER A 637 13.34 -5.96 42.70
N LYS A 638 12.80 -6.49 41.60
CA LYS A 638 13.60 -7.23 40.62
C LYS A 638 14.36 -6.28 39.69
N ALA A 639 13.72 -5.18 39.30
CA ALA A 639 14.33 -4.10 38.54
C ALA A 639 15.52 -3.47 39.28
N GLN A 640 15.37 -3.21 40.60
CA GLN A 640 16.45 -2.69 41.45
C GLN A 640 17.67 -3.61 41.48
N VAL A 641 17.44 -4.92 41.62
CA VAL A 641 18.52 -5.91 41.65
C VAL A 641 19.24 -5.93 40.30
N THR A 642 18.50 -5.97 39.19
CA THR A 642 19.07 -5.96 37.84
C THR A 642 19.87 -4.69 37.59
N SER A 643 19.33 -3.53 37.99
CA SER A 643 19.99 -2.23 37.84
C SER A 643 21.30 -2.15 38.63
N ILE A 644 21.35 -2.65 39.87
CA ILE A 644 22.60 -2.71 40.64
C ILE A 644 23.63 -3.61 39.95
N HIS A 645 23.22 -4.78 39.45
CA HIS A 645 24.16 -5.66 38.74
C HIS A 645 24.74 -4.97 37.49
N LEU A 646 23.93 -4.22 36.75
CA LEU A 646 24.39 -3.44 35.60
C LEU A 646 25.32 -2.30 36.00
N ILE A 647 25.00 -1.55 37.05
CA ILE A 647 25.87 -0.49 37.59
C ILE A 647 27.22 -1.08 38.00
N VAL A 648 27.22 -2.17 38.76
CA VAL A 648 28.46 -2.84 39.22
C VAL A 648 29.26 -3.38 38.03
N GLY A 649 28.61 -4.03 37.07
CA GLY A 649 29.28 -4.53 35.87
C GLY A 649 29.88 -3.42 35.01
N THR A 650 29.21 -2.26 34.92
CA THR A 650 29.72 -1.11 34.17
C THR A 650 30.90 -0.47 34.90
N LEU A 651 30.79 -0.23 36.22
CA LEU A 651 31.89 0.31 37.04
C LEU A 651 33.16 -0.57 37.03
N GLN A 652 33.00 -1.88 36.84
CA GLN A 652 34.13 -2.80 36.71
C GLN A 652 34.91 -2.59 35.40
N ARG A 653 34.23 -2.22 34.31
CA ARG A 653 34.85 -2.02 32.99
C ARG A 653 35.51 -0.65 32.83
N MET A 654 35.27 0.26 33.77
CA MET A 654 35.76 1.63 33.68
C MET A 654 37.15 1.79 34.27
N HIS A 655 38.01 2.45 33.50
CA HIS A 655 39.40 2.75 33.85
C HIS A 655 39.68 4.26 33.94
N VAL A 656 38.77 5.11 33.46
CA VAL A 656 38.96 6.57 33.39
C VAL A 656 38.84 7.29 34.73
N PHE A 657 38.21 6.67 35.74
CA PHE A 657 38.01 7.33 37.03
C PHE A 657 39.29 7.39 37.88
N GLY A 658 39.58 8.57 38.41
CA GLY A 658 40.54 8.74 39.49
C GLY A 658 40.11 8.01 40.77
N VAL A 659 41.09 7.77 41.65
CA VAL A 659 40.91 6.97 42.88
C VAL A 659 39.77 7.51 43.77
N GLU A 660 39.67 8.83 43.91
CA GLU A 660 38.63 9.47 44.75
C GLU A 660 37.23 9.30 44.17
N ASN A 661 37.04 9.62 42.89
CA ASN A 661 35.76 9.49 42.20
C ASN A 661 35.29 8.03 42.21
N ARG A 662 36.20 7.10 41.91
CA ARG A 662 35.93 5.66 41.96
C ARG A 662 35.53 5.19 43.36
N ASP A 663 36.24 5.63 44.40
CA ASP A 663 35.91 5.28 45.79
C ASP A 663 34.51 5.80 46.19
N THR A 664 34.13 7.01 45.76
CA THR A 664 32.77 7.53 46.05
C THR A 664 31.67 6.73 45.36
N LEU A 665 31.83 6.37 44.09
CA LEU A 665 30.83 5.61 43.32
C LEU A 665 30.70 4.17 43.82
N THR A 666 31.82 3.51 44.14
CA THR A 666 31.83 2.15 44.70
C THR A 666 31.21 2.11 46.09
N HIS A 667 31.46 3.12 46.93
CA HIS A 667 30.81 3.24 48.24
C HIS A 667 29.29 3.44 48.10
N LYS A 668 28.84 4.29 47.16
CA LYS A 668 27.41 4.47 46.86
C LYS A 668 26.76 3.17 46.37
N ALA A 669 27.35 2.49 45.38
CA ALA A 669 26.86 1.21 44.85
C ALA A 669 26.77 0.13 45.95
N THR A 670 27.80 0.02 46.79
CA THR A 670 27.81 -0.88 47.95
C THR A 670 26.74 -0.50 48.97
N GLY A 671 26.52 0.81 49.19
CA GLY A 671 25.43 1.33 50.01
C GLY A 671 24.05 0.89 49.51
N TYR A 672 23.79 0.99 48.21
CA TYR A 672 22.52 0.56 47.60
C TYR A 672 22.32 -0.95 47.64
N SER A 673 23.36 -1.74 47.37
CA SER A 673 23.30 -3.20 47.50
C SER A 673 22.84 -3.64 48.90
N ALA A 674 23.21 -2.89 49.92
CA ALA A 674 22.83 -3.13 51.30
C ALA A 674 21.45 -2.57 51.70
N LYS A 675 20.78 -1.79 50.86
CA LYS A 675 19.43 -1.25 51.11
C LYS A 675 18.32 -2.09 50.45
N LEU A 676 18.66 -3.11 49.67
CA LEU A 676 17.69 -4.03 49.05
C LEU A 676 16.80 -4.72 50.09
N LEU A 677 15.50 -4.84 49.78
CA LEU A 677 14.48 -5.36 50.69
C LEU A 677 14.62 -6.87 50.93
N LYS A 678 14.85 -7.65 49.87
CA LYS A 678 14.94 -9.12 49.93
C LYS A 678 16.34 -9.55 50.36
N LYS A 679 16.43 -10.29 51.47
CA LYS A 679 17.70 -10.78 52.03
C LYS A 679 18.53 -11.63 51.07
N PRO A 680 17.96 -12.56 50.28
CA PRO A 680 18.73 -13.31 49.29
C PRO A 680 19.35 -12.41 48.21
N ASP A 681 18.57 -11.47 47.67
CA ASP A 681 19.03 -10.56 46.63
C ASP A 681 20.04 -9.53 47.17
N GLN A 682 19.84 -9.07 48.41
CA GLN A 682 20.80 -8.25 49.16
C GLN A 682 22.14 -8.98 49.33
N CYS A 683 22.12 -10.26 49.68
CA CYS A 683 23.33 -11.08 49.82
C CYS A 683 24.07 -11.18 48.48
N ARG A 684 23.34 -11.48 47.40
CA ARG A 684 23.89 -11.58 46.04
C ARG A 684 24.51 -10.28 45.56
N ALA A 685 23.81 -9.16 45.72
CA ALA A 685 24.32 -7.86 45.33
C ALA A 685 25.59 -7.46 46.13
N VAL A 686 25.64 -7.75 47.43
CA VAL A 686 26.79 -7.39 48.29
C VAL A 686 28.04 -8.20 47.95
N TYR A 687 27.92 -9.52 47.69
CA TYR A 687 29.09 -10.27 47.26
C TYR A 687 29.49 -9.92 45.83
N VAL A 688 28.57 -9.50 44.94
CA VAL A 688 28.94 -9.02 43.60
C VAL A 688 29.72 -7.70 43.69
N CYS A 689 29.35 -6.81 44.62
CA CYS A 689 30.12 -5.58 44.91
C CYS A 689 31.56 -5.87 45.39
N SER A 690 31.88 -7.08 45.84
CA SER A 690 33.27 -7.42 46.18
C SER A 690 34.20 -7.37 44.95
N HIS A 691 33.67 -7.59 43.74
CA HIS A 691 34.45 -7.52 42.50
C HIS A 691 34.86 -6.09 42.14
N LEU A 692 34.19 -5.05 42.68
CA LEU A 692 34.58 -3.66 42.46
C LEU A 692 35.93 -3.30 43.09
N PHE A 693 36.30 -4.02 44.15
CA PHE A 693 37.53 -3.84 44.92
C PHE A 693 38.66 -4.76 44.45
N TRP A 694 38.43 -5.53 43.38
CA TRP A 694 39.38 -6.50 42.85
C TRP A 694 39.31 -6.55 41.33
N ILE A 695 40.12 -5.73 40.67
CA ILE A 695 40.25 -5.69 39.21
C ILE A 695 41.62 -6.24 38.79
N GLU A 696 41.63 -7.10 37.77
CA GLU A 696 42.81 -7.85 37.33
C GLU A 696 43.66 -7.10 36.28
N ASP A 697 43.15 -5.99 35.72
CA ASP A 697 43.84 -5.20 34.68
C ASP A 697 45.00 -4.34 35.23
N GLU A 698 45.98 -4.00 34.37
CA GLU A 698 47.12 -3.15 34.71
C GLU A 698 46.66 -1.76 35.19
N GLY A 699 46.78 -1.50 36.49
CA GLY A 699 46.28 -0.28 37.15
C GLY A 699 45.00 -0.46 37.97
N GLY A 700 44.47 -1.69 38.06
CA GLY A 700 43.29 -2.04 38.86
C GLY A 700 43.51 -1.94 40.38
N VAL A 701 42.46 -1.55 41.10
CA VAL A 701 42.45 -1.53 42.57
C VAL A 701 42.40 -2.98 43.09
N GLN A 702 43.37 -3.34 43.94
CA GLN A 702 43.46 -4.66 44.59
C GLN A 702 43.38 -4.50 46.13
N ASP A 703 42.18 -4.20 46.64
CA ASP A 703 41.94 -3.98 48.06
C ASP A 703 41.41 -5.26 48.73
N GLY A 704 42.32 -6.18 49.07
CA GLY A 704 41.96 -7.47 49.66
C GLY A 704 41.18 -7.39 50.99
N GLU A 705 41.40 -6.34 51.79
CA GLU A 705 40.67 -6.09 53.04
C GLU A 705 39.20 -5.70 52.82
N ARG A 706 38.93 -4.83 51.83
CA ARG A 706 37.57 -4.39 51.49
C ARG A 706 36.76 -5.54 50.87
N VAL A 707 37.41 -6.40 50.06
CA VAL A 707 36.82 -7.65 49.55
C VAL A 707 36.37 -8.54 50.71
N LEU A 708 37.25 -8.77 51.69
CA LEU A 708 36.92 -9.57 52.87
C LEU A 708 35.79 -8.97 53.70
N LEU A 709 35.73 -7.64 53.82
CA LEU A 709 34.65 -6.92 54.51
C LEU A 709 33.31 -7.16 53.81
N CYS A 710 33.25 -7.06 52.48
CA CYS A 710 32.04 -7.35 51.69
C CYS A 710 31.60 -8.80 51.83
N LEU A 711 32.53 -9.76 51.75
CA LEU A 711 32.20 -11.17 51.90
C LEU A 711 31.74 -11.54 53.32
N LYS A 712 32.35 -10.95 54.36
CA LYS A 712 31.88 -11.09 55.75
C LYS A 712 30.50 -10.48 55.93
N ARG A 713 30.21 -9.35 55.28
CA ARG A 713 28.89 -8.71 55.30
C ARG A 713 27.85 -9.58 54.58
N ALA A 714 28.16 -10.15 53.42
CA ALA A 714 27.31 -11.09 52.71
C ALA A 714 27.00 -12.33 53.58
N LEU A 715 28.00 -12.89 54.25
CA LEU A 715 27.83 -14.02 55.17
C LEU A 715 26.89 -13.70 56.34
N ARG A 716 27.00 -12.50 56.94
CA ARG A 716 26.06 -12.04 57.99
C ARG A 716 24.63 -11.94 57.47
N ILE A 717 24.44 -11.46 56.23
CA ILE A 717 23.11 -11.34 55.61
C ILE A 717 22.54 -12.72 55.29
N ALA A 718 23.36 -13.66 54.80
CA ALA A 718 22.96 -15.05 54.57
C ALA A 718 22.53 -15.74 55.87
N ASN A 719 23.28 -15.56 56.96
CA ASN A 719 22.90 -16.06 58.29
C ASN A 719 21.58 -15.47 58.78
N ALA A 720 21.36 -14.17 58.58
CA ALA A 720 20.08 -13.54 58.94
C ALA A 720 18.92 -14.06 58.07
N ALA A 721 19.14 -14.35 56.79
CA ALA A 721 18.15 -14.95 55.90
C ALA A 721 17.77 -16.37 56.34
N GLN A 722 18.78 -17.17 56.71
CA GLN A 722 18.61 -18.53 57.23
C GLN A 722 17.79 -18.54 58.53
N GLN A 723 18.11 -17.65 59.47
CA GLN A 723 17.38 -17.51 60.74
C GLN A 723 15.92 -17.06 60.56
N MET A 724 15.63 -16.20 59.57
CA MET A 724 14.27 -15.80 59.25
C MET A 724 13.46 -16.93 58.60
N ALA A 725 14.11 -17.75 57.76
CA ALA A 725 13.49 -18.91 57.13
C ALA A 725 13.20 -20.03 58.15
N SER A 726 14.10 -20.30 59.10
CA SER A 726 13.88 -21.32 60.14
C SER A 726 12.71 -20.99 61.08
N VAL A 727 12.34 -19.71 61.22
CA VAL A 727 11.20 -19.25 62.05
C VAL A 727 9.86 -19.40 61.30
N THR A 728 9.88 -19.35 59.97
CA THR A 728 8.68 -19.49 59.13
C THR A 728 8.51 -20.95 58.72
N LYS A 729 7.72 -21.72 59.49
CA LYS A 729 7.49 -23.15 59.23
C LYS A 729 7.06 -23.39 57.77
N GLY A 730 7.90 -24.10 57.01
CA GLY A 730 7.59 -24.58 55.66
C GLY A 730 8.44 -24.03 54.51
N SER A 731 9.37 -23.11 54.75
CA SER A 731 10.37 -22.68 53.76
C SER A 731 11.77 -23.05 54.25
N GLY A 732 12.42 -24.04 53.62
CA GLY A 732 13.86 -24.26 53.83
C GLY A 732 14.61 -22.96 53.56
N GLY A 733 15.56 -22.63 54.44
CA GLY A 733 16.41 -21.47 54.25
C GLY A 733 17.38 -21.67 53.06
N PRO A 734 17.86 -20.59 52.44
CA PRO A 734 18.61 -20.67 51.19
C PRO A 734 20.07 -21.11 51.45
N VAL A 735 20.28 -22.40 51.71
CA VAL A 735 21.62 -23.02 51.79
C VAL A 735 22.43 -22.77 50.50
N THR A 736 21.73 -22.59 49.38
CA THR A 736 22.28 -22.14 48.09
C THR A 736 23.17 -20.90 48.20
N LEU A 737 22.80 -19.91 49.03
CA LEU A 737 23.57 -18.67 49.17
C LEU A 737 24.93 -18.92 49.83
N PHE A 738 25.02 -19.84 50.80
CA PHE A 738 26.30 -20.16 51.42
C PHE A 738 27.24 -20.86 50.44
N VAL A 739 26.71 -21.74 49.58
CA VAL A 739 27.49 -22.39 48.52
C VAL A 739 27.93 -21.37 47.45
N GLU A 740 27.08 -20.41 47.08
CA GLU A 740 27.45 -19.29 46.19
C GLU A 740 28.57 -18.43 46.80
N ILE A 741 28.46 -18.08 48.09
CA ILE A 741 29.49 -17.32 48.81
C ILE A 741 30.80 -18.12 48.85
N LEU A 742 30.74 -19.43 49.14
CA LEU A 742 31.92 -20.31 49.14
C LEU A 742 32.62 -20.26 47.79
N ASN A 743 31.88 -20.35 46.68
CA ASN A 743 32.45 -20.23 45.34
C ASN A 743 33.13 -18.87 45.09
N LYS A 744 32.60 -17.78 45.67
CA LYS A 744 33.25 -16.46 45.60
C LYS A 744 34.51 -16.37 46.46
N TYR A 745 34.52 -16.97 47.65
CA TYR A 745 35.75 -17.10 48.45
C TYR A 745 36.82 -17.91 47.71
N LEU A 746 36.43 -19.00 47.05
CA LEU A 746 37.32 -19.82 46.24
C LEU A 746 37.89 -19.02 45.06
N TYR A 747 37.07 -18.24 44.35
CA TYR A 747 37.55 -17.35 43.28
C TYR A 747 38.68 -16.43 43.75
N TYR A 748 38.45 -15.62 44.80
CA TYR A 748 39.49 -14.70 45.29
C TYR A 748 40.71 -15.39 45.88
N PHE A 749 40.54 -16.63 46.37
CA PHE A 749 41.63 -17.44 46.85
C PHE A 749 42.52 -17.95 45.70
N GLU A 750 41.95 -18.33 44.56
CA GLU A 750 42.70 -18.65 43.33
C GLU A 750 43.48 -17.43 42.83
N HIS A 751 42.85 -16.26 42.83
CA HIS A 751 43.47 -14.99 42.41
C HIS A 751 44.46 -14.40 43.43
N GLY A 752 44.73 -15.09 44.54
CA GLY A 752 45.85 -14.78 45.43
C GLY A 752 45.63 -13.68 46.46
N ASN A 753 44.38 -13.43 46.86
CA ASN A 753 44.09 -12.53 47.98
C ASN A 753 44.63 -13.11 49.30
N GLN A 754 45.67 -12.48 49.86
CA GLN A 754 46.35 -12.93 51.08
C GLN A 754 45.47 -12.89 52.34
N HIS A 755 44.39 -12.09 52.34
CA HIS A 755 43.50 -11.95 53.49
C HIS A 755 42.45 -13.07 53.59
N ILE A 756 42.26 -13.86 52.54
CA ILE A 756 41.39 -15.04 52.57
C ILE A 756 42.24 -16.24 52.96
N THR A 757 42.09 -16.65 54.23
CA THR A 757 42.85 -17.78 54.78
C THR A 757 42.10 -19.09 54.61
N ASN A 758 42.85 -20.20 54.56
CA ASN A 758 42.33 -21.56 54.51
C ASN A 758 41.34 -21.84 55.66
N ALA A 759 41.58 -21.26 56.84
CA ALA A 759 40.70 -21.39 57.99
C ALA A 759 39.29 -20.80 57.77
N VAL A 760 39.17 -19.71 56.99
CA VAL A 760 37.87 -19.09 56.69
C VAL A 760 37.08 -19.96 55.70
N ILE A 761 37.76 -20.55 54.71
CA ILE A 761 37.14 -21.46 53.74
C ILE A 761 36.69 -22.75 54.44
N GLN A 762 37.55 -23.32 55.29
CA GLN A 762 37.25 -24.51 56.07
C GLN A 762 36.04 -24.29 57.00
N GLY A 763 36.04 -23.18 57.76
CA GLY A 763 34.92 -22.83 58.62
C GLY A 763 33.60 -22.61 57.87
N LEU A 764 33.65 -22.15 56.62
CA LEU A 764 32.47 -21.99 55.79
C LEU A 764 31.94 -23.34 55.24
N ILE A 765 32.84 -24.26 54.89
CA ILE A 765 32.47 -25.64 54.49
C ILE A 765 31.81 -26.36 55.66
N GLU A 766 32.39 -26.28 56.86
CA GLU A 766 31.82 -26.86 58.08
C GLU A 766 30.44 -26.27 58.42
N LEU A 767 30.28 -24.95 58.25
CA LEU A 767 29.00 -24.26 58.43
C LEU A 767 27.95 -24.79 57.44
N ILE A 768 28.29 -24.94 56.15
CA ILE A 768 27.38 -25.46 55.12
C ILE A 768 26.97 -26.90 55.45
N VAL A 769 27.91 -27.76 55.83
CA VAL A 769 27.63 -29.15 56.20
C VAL A 769 26.70 -29.23 57.41
N THR A 770 26.92 -28.38 58.42
CA THR A 770 26.08 -28.31 59.63
C THR A 770 24.65 -27.86 59.30
N GLU A 771 24.50 -26.85 58.43
CA GLU A 771 23.18 -26.34 58.02
C GLU A 771 22.43 -27.33 57.11
N MET A 772 23.12 -28.05 56.22
CA MET A 772 22.53 -29.12 55.40
C MET A 772 22.03 -30.32 56.23
N GLN A 773 22.69 -30.59 57.36
CA GLN A 773 22.33 -31.66 58.28
C GLN A 773 21.24 -31.26 59.30
N SER A 774 20.83 -30.00 59.33
CA SER A 774 19.82 -29.50 60.27
C SER A 774 18.40 -29.96 59.89
N GLU A 775 17.63 -30.46 60.87
CA GLU A 775 16.28 -31.02 60.66
C GLU A 775 15.22 -30.02 60.16
N ASN A 776 15.53 -28.72 60.13
CA ASN A 776 14.60 -27.65 59.73
C ASN A 776 14.70 -27.26 58.24
N THR A 777 15.60 -27.88 57.47
CA THR A 777 15.83 -27.53 56.05
C THR A 777 15.14 -28.55 55.14
N THR A 778 14.26 -28.10 54.22
CA THR A 778 13.76 -28.96 53.14
C THR A 778 14.92 -29.31 52.20
N GLN A 779 15.28 -30.59 52.12
CA GLN A 779 16.33 -31.09 51.22
C GLN A 779 15.92 -30.85 49.76
N ASP A 780 16.61 -29.94 49.10
CA ASP A 780 16.47 -29.71 47.66
C ASP A 780 17.64 -30.40 46.95
N PRO A 781 17.38 -31.45 46.13
CA PRO A 781 18.42 -32.27 45.50
C PRO A 781 19.33 -31.47 44.55
N THR A 782 18.89 -30.28 44.11
CA THR A 782 19.69 -29.39 43.28
C THR A 782 20.84 -28.74 44.05
N VAL A 783 20.65 -28.44 45.34
CA VAL A 783 21.64 -27.78 46.20
C VAL A 783 22.73 -28.76 46.61
N ASP A 784 22.34 -30.00 46.92
CA ASP A 784 23.26 -31.09 47.24
C ASP A 784 24.18 -31.41 46.05
N ALA A 785 23.62 -31.44 44.83
CA ALA A 785 24.39 -31.63 43.61
C ALA A 785 25.35 -30.44 43.34
N PHE A 786 24.91 -29.20 43.62
CA PHE A 786 25.73 -27.99 43.46
C PHE A 786 26.90 -27.95 44.46
N PHE A 787 26.64 -28.31 45.72
CA PHE A 787 27.68 -28.41 46.74
C PHE A 787 28.66 -29.55 46.44
N ALA A 788 28.17 -30.74 46.07
CA ALA A 788 29.03 -31.86 45.67
C ALA A 788 29.92 -31.52 44.46
N SER A 789 29.40 -30.76 43.50
CA SER A 789 30.18 -30.25 42.36
C SER A 789 31.26 -29.27 42.80
N THR A 790 30.94 -28.37 43.73
CA THR A 790 31.90 -27.43 44.33
C THR A 790 33.01 -28.17 45.07
N LEU A 791 32.69 -29.19 45.87
CA LEU A 791 33.68 -30.03 46.55
C LEU A 791 34.55 -30.82 45.57
N ARG A 792 33.96 -31.32 44.47
CA ARG A 792 34.70 -31.96 43.38
C ARG A 792 35.67 -30.99 42.70
N TYR A 793 35.28 -29.73 42.51
CA TYR A 793 36.14 -28.68 41.98
C TYR A 793 37.33 -28.41 42.90
N ILE A 794 37.11 -28.32 44.22
CA ILE A 794 38.21 -28.17 45.19
C ILE A 794 39.17 -29.37 45.12
N ARG A 795 38.64 -30.61 45.04
CA ARG A 795 39.46 -31.82 44.88
C ARG A 795 40.25 -31.84 43.56
N PHE A 796 39.67 -31.31 42.48
CA PHE A 796 40.35 -31.18 41.20
C PHE A 796 41.49 -30.16 41.26
N GLN A 797 41.28 -28.99 41.88
CA GLN A 797 42.33 -27.97 42.02
C GLN A 797 43.50 -28.45 42.89
N LYS A 798 43.26 -29.31 43.89
CA LYS A 798 44.33 -29.99 44.65
C LYS A 798 45.21 -30.91 43.80
N GLN A 799 44.66 -31.51 42.74
CA GLN A 799 45.36 -32.48 41.89
C GLN A 799 46.19 -31.80 40.78
N LYS A 800 45.96 -30.52 40.51
CA LYS A 800 46.50 -29.80 39.33
C LYS A 800 48.00 -29.47 39.40
N GLY A 801 48.64 -29.60 40.57
CA GLY A 801 50.11 -29.53 40.71
C GLY A 801 50.78 -28.15 40.56
N ASP A 802 50.03 -27.09 40.26
CA ASP A 802 50.55 -25.70 40.17
C ASP A 802 50.64 -25.01 41.54
N GLY A 803 51.21 -23.79 41.62
CA GLY A 803 51.30 -22.99 42.87
C GLY A 803 49.96 -22.67 43.55
N VAL A 804 48.84 -22.91 42.84
CA VAL A 804 47.47 -22.90 43.40
C VAL A 804 47.22 -24.18 44.22
N ALA A 805 47.70 -25.35 43.78
CA ALA A 805 47.52 -26.63 44.47
C ALA A 805 48.13 -26.65 45.89
N GLU A 806 49.26 -25.98 46.11
CA GLU A 806 49.87 -25.83 47.44
C GLU A 806 48.99 -25.03 48.40
N ARG A 807 48.29 -24.00 47.91
CA ARG A 807 47.36 -23.19 48.71
C ARG A 807 46.13 -23.99 49.11
N TYR A 808 45.62 -24.81 48.19
CA TYR A 808 44.46 -25.68 48.39
C TYR A 808 44.73 -26.94 49.23
N ALA A 809 45.99 -27.34 49.40
CA ALA A 809 46.38 -28.56 50.11
C ALA A 809 45.92 -28.58 51.58
N ALA A 810 45.78 -27.42 52.22
CA ALA A 810 45.43 -27.28 53.64
C ALA A 810 43.90 -27.17 53.92
N ILE A 811 43.05 -27.23 52.90
CA ILE A 811 41.58 -27.27 53.06
C ILE A 811 41.15 -28.73 53.17
N GLU A 812 40.36 -29.14 54.14
CA GLU A 812 39.85 -30.53 54.29
C GLU A 812 38.44 -30.65 53.67
N VAL A 813 38.24 -31.57 52.72
CA VAL A 813 37.00 -31.73 51.92
C VAL A 813 36.44 -33.14 51.90
#